data_AF-A0AB35BDS5-F1
#
_entry.id   AF-A0AB35BDS5-F1
#
_cell.length_a   1.000
_cell.length_b   1.000
_cell.length_c   1.000
_cell.angle_alpha   90.00
_cell.angle_beta   90.00
_cell.angle_gamma   90.00
#
_symmetry.space_group_name_H-M   'P 1'
#
loop_
_entity.id
_entity.type
_entity.pdbx_description
1 polymer ?
#
loop_
_entity_poly.entity_id
_entity_poly.type
_entity_poly.pdbx_seq_one_letter_code
_entity_poly.pdbx_strand_id
1 'polypeptide(L)'
;MSALARNTLGGATSPYLRQHADNPVHWQQWGQEALEWARERDVPILLSVGYSACHWCHVMAHESFEDEATAALMNENFVCIKVDREERPDLDAVYMNATVAMTGQGGWPMTCFLTPSAEPFYCGTYYPTVPRGGMPSFTQLLEAITDTWRGRRGEVEEASAAITAQLTANAAGVPGGQVVLDANLLDAAIVAALRDEDRDRGGFGAAPKFPPSALMEGLLRGYERSGDAKVLAAVERTAEAMARGGIYDQLGGGFARYSVDADWVVPHFEKMLYDNAQLLRAYAHLGRRTGSALAIRVAEETVEFLLRDLRTESGCFASALDADTDGIEGLTYAWTPDELLSVLGFEDGVWAAGLLAVSSAGTFEAGTSVLQLPADPEDPARWDSVRSRLFEARSARPQPGRDDKVVTAWNGLAVTALAEAGAGLGRPEWVEAAAHCARTLLGEHLVDGRLRRASLGGVVGDAAAVLDDHGALAVGLLALHQATGDLEWLTRAEELIDLAIAHFADPEEPGSWFDTADDAEALITRPRDPFDGATPSGASTMAEALLAAAALAGPERSARYAAAAADTLDRGVLLLARAARSAGHWLAVAEASVRGPIQVAVSMTGDGAGLLEAARREAPGGAVVIGGAPDTSPLLADRPLVDGEPAAYVCRGFVCDRPVTGAEELRGLLGVHAP
;
A
#
# COMPACT_ATOMS: atom_id res chain seq x y z
N MET A 1 -29.60 -31.54 -6.37
CA MET A 1 -28.20 -31.38 -5.93
C MET A 1 -28.02 -29.93 -5.55
N SER A 2 -27.44 -29.65 -4.37
CA SER A 2 -27.19 -28.27 -3.92
C SER A 2 -26.38 -27.50 -4.98
N ALA A 3 -26.63 -26.21 -5.16
CA ALA A 3 -25.83 -25.36 -6.05
C ALA A 3 -24.34 -25.31 -5.64
N LEU A 4 -24.06 -25.64 -4.37
CA LEU A 4 -22.73 -25.72 -3.76
C LEU A 4 -22.01 -27.06 -4.02
N ALA A 5 -22.62 -27.96 -4.81
CA ALA A 5 -22.00 -29.21 -5.28
C ALA A 5 -21.35 -29.05 -6.67
N ARG A 6 -21.02 -27.80 -7.05
CA ARG A 6 -20.29 -27.41 -8.26
C ARG A 6 -19.49 -26.14 -7.95
N ASN A 7 -18.54 -25.80 -8.80
CA ASN A 7 -17.83 -24.52 -8.73
C ASN A 7 -18.78 -23.35 -9.03
N THR A 8 -18.77 -22.30 -8.20
CA THR A 8 -19.63 -21.11 -8.38
C THR A 8 -18.83 -19.82 -8.60
N LEU A 9 -17.50 -19.87 -8.69
CA LEU A 9 -16.67 -18.67 -8.75
C LEU A 9 -16.82 -17.87 -10.05
N GLY A 10 -17.37 -18.46 -11.11
CA GLY A 10 -17.70 -17.74 -12.35
C GLY A 10 -18.70 -16.59 -12.16
N GLY A 11 -19.45 -16.57 -11.05
CA GLY A 11 -20.36 -15.47 -10.68
C GLY A 11 -19.77 -14.39 -9.76
N ALA A 12 -18.52 -14.53 -9.31
CA ALA A 12 -17.89 -13.56 -8.39
C ALA A 12 -17.60 -12.21 -9.08
N THR A 13 -17.43 -11.12 -8.33
CA THR A 13 -16.93 -9.84 -8.85
C THR A 13 -15.41 -9.80 -8.96
N SER A 14 -14.71 -10.53 -8.09
CA SER A 14 -13.25 -10.65 -8.09
C SER A 14 -12.71 -11.32 -9.37
N PRO A 15 -11.77 -10.68 -10.08
CA PRO A 15 -11.00 -11.31 -11.14
C PRO A 15 -10.23 -12.54 -10.66
N TYR A 16 -9.59 -12.47 -9.49
CA TYR A 16 -8.87 -13.59 -8.89
C TYR A 16 -9.78 -14.81 -8.71
N LEU A 17 -10.98 -14.65 -8.17
CA LEU A 17 -11.91 -15.76 -8.00
C LEU A 17 -12.34 -16.34 -9.36
N ARG A 18 -12.61 -15.48 -10.34
CA ARG A 18 -12.99 -15.91 -11.70
C ARG A 18 -11.89 -16.71 -12.41
N GLN A 19 -10.61 -16.44 -12.13
CA GLN A 19 -9.49 -17.24 -12.68
C GLN A 19 -9.60 -18.73 -12.33
N HIS A 20 -10.34 -19.07 -11.27
CA HIS A 20 -10.53 -20.44 -10.81
C HIS A 20 -11.93 -21.02 -11.12
N ALA A 21 -12.71 -20.36 -11.97
CA ALA A 21 -14.08 -20.77 -12.28
C ALA A 21 -14.18 -22.13 -12.98
N ASP A 22 -13.15 -22.49 -13.75
CA ASP A 22 -13.10 -23.73 -14.52
C ASP A 22 -12.37 -24.87 -13.79
N ASN A 23 -11.86 -24.64 -12.58
CA ASN A 23 -11.24 -25.69 -11.77
C ASN A 23 -12.25 -26.80 -11.44
N PRO A 24 -11.83 -28.09 -11.45
CA PRO A 24 -12.68 -29.22 -11.07
C PRO A 24 -13.08 -29.18 -9.58
N VAL A 25 -12.37 -28.42 -8.75
CA VAL A 25 -12.75 -28.17 -7.35
C VAL A 25 -14.06 -27.37 -7.30
N HIS A 26 -14.99 -27.79 -6.44
CA HIS A 26 -16.27 -27.13 -6.17
C HIS A 26 -16.08 -25.88 -5.31
N TRP A 27 -15.29 -24.93 -5.79
CA TRP A 27 -15.00 -23.69 -5.08
C TRP A 27 -16.26 -22.87 -4.84
N GLN A 28 -16.40 -22.39 -3.60
CA GLN A 28 -17.41 -21.44 -3.17
C GLN A 28 -16.74 -20.12 -2.73
N GLN A 29 -17.50 -19.03 -2.79
CA GLN A 29 -17.12 -17.79 -2.10
C GLN A 29 -17.34 -17.94 -0.60
N TRP A 30 -16.64 -17.15 0.20
CA TRP A 30 -16.93 -17.06 1.63
C TRP A 30 -18.36 -16.51 1.84
N GLY A 31 -19.14 -17.17 2.69
CA GLY A 31 -20.46 -16.69 3.07
C GLY A 31 -21.26 -17.72 3.85
N GLN A 32 -22.39 -17.28 4.41
CA GLN A 32 -23.25 -18.10 5.26
C GLN A 32 -23.68 -19.41 4.60
N GLU A 33 -24.01 -19.39 3.31
CA GLU A 33 -24.42 -20.59 2.56
C GLU A 33 -23.32 -21.67 2.55
N ALA A 34 -22.05 -21.29 2.33
CA ALA A 34 -20.93 -22.24 2.33
C ALA A 34 -20.65 -22.79 3.73
N LEU A 35 -20.76 -21.95 4.77
CA LEU A 35 -20.58 -22.36 6.17
C LEU A 35 -21.70 -23.31 6.62
N GLU A 36 -22.96 -23.02 6.27
CA GLU A 36 -24.10 -23.90 6.55
C GLU A 36 -23.96 -25.23 5.81
N TRP A 37 -23.49 -25.21 4.57
CA TRP A 37 -23.23 -26.44 3.81
C TRP A 37 -22.15 -27.31 4.44
N ALA A 38 -21.09 -26.72 5.01
CA ALA A 38 -20.09 -27.47 5.77
C ALA A 38 -20.69 -28.13 7.01
N ARG A 39 -21.62 -27.43 7.70
CA ARG A 39 -22.34 -27.98 8.87
C ARG A 39 -23.29 -29.11 8.48
N GLU A 40 -24.05 -28.96 7.40
CA GLU A 40 -24.97 -29.98 6.91
C GLU A 40 -24.26 -31.26 6.47
N ARG A 41 -23.08 -31.12 5.86
CA ARG A 41 -22.24 -32.25 5.44
C ARG A 41 -21.40 -32.86 6.56
N ASP A 42 -21.24 -32.15 7.68
CA ASP A 42 -20.31 -32.48 8.77
C ASP A 42 -18.88 -32.77 8.28
N VAL A 43 -18.36 -31.88 7.43
CA VAL A 43 -16.99 -31.95 6.91
C VAL A 43 -16.24 -30.65 7.20
N PRO A 44 -14.90 -30.67 7.31
CA PRO A 44 -14.12 -29.45 7.47
C PRO A 44 -14.27 -28.52 6.26
N ILE A 45 -13.91 -27.26 6.48
CA ILE A 45 -13.73 -26.28 5.42
C ILE A 45 -12.25 -26.29 5.01
N LEU A 46 -11.99 -26.29 3.71
CA LEU A 46 -10.68 -25.98 3.15
C LEU A 46 -10.75 -24.55 2.62
N LEU A 47 -10.08 -23.63 3.31
CA LEU A 47 -9.99 -22.23 2.95
C LEU A 47 -8.67 -21.96 2.19
N SER A 48 -8.78 -21.39 1.00
CA SER A 48 -7.65 -20.91 0.21
C SER A 48 -7.75 -19.39 0.02
N VAL A 49 -6.76 -18.65 0.50
CA VAL A 49 -6.70 -17.17 0.37
C VAL A 49 -5.52 -16.77 -0.53
N GLY A 50 -5.77 -15.84 -1.45
CA GLY A 50 -4.77 -15.31 -2.38
C GLY A 50 -5.27 -14.05 -3.11
N TYR A 51 -4.57 -13.65 -4.15
CA TYR A 51 -4.92 -12.51 -5.03
C TYR A 51 -4.38 -12.75 -6.44
N SER A 52 -4.82 -11.94 -7.40
CA SER A 52 -4.67 -12.17 -8.85
C SER A 52 -3.22 -12.20 -9.33
N ALA A 53 -2.36 -11.30 -8.85
CA ALA A 53 -0.96 -11.17 -9.28
C ALA A 53 0.02 -12.11 -8.54
N CYS A 54 -0.49 -12.99 -7.68
CA CYS A 54 0.32 -13.86 -6.83
C CYS A 54 0.85 -15.09 -7.58
N HIS A 55 2.13 -15.09 -7.94
CA HIS A 55 2.79 -16.22 -8.63
C HIS A 55 2.57 -17.57 -7.92
N TRP A 56 2.89 -17.66 -6.62
CA TRP A 56 2.73 -18.93 -5.88
C TRP A 56 1.27 -19.40 -5.78
N CYS A 57 0.31 -18.49 -5.91
CA CYS A 57 -1.10 -18.82 -5.96
C CYS A 57 -1.46 -19.49 -7.28
N HIS A 58 -0.89 -19.06 -8.40
CA HIS A 58 -1.02 -19.72 -9.70
C HIS A 58 -0.31 -21.07 -9.71
N VAL A 59 0.91 -21.15 -9.17
CA VAL A 59 1.65 -22.42 -9.04
C VAL A 59 0.82 -23.45 -8.27
N MET A 60 0.27 -23.09 -7.11
CA MET A 60 -0.60 -23.98 -6.33
C MET A 60 -1.85 -24.40 -7.12
N ALA A 61 -2.43 -23.50 -7.91
CA ALA A 61 -3.60 -23.80 -8.71
C ALA A 61 -3.31 -24.81 -9.82
N HIS A 62 -2.28 -24.57 -10.64
CA HIS A 62 -1.87 -25.47 -11.72
C HIS A 62 -1.41 -26.82 -11.20
N GLU A 63 -0.65 -26.83 -10.11
CA GLU A 63 -0.10 -28.07 -9.58
C GLU A 63 -1.15 -28.92 -8.83
N SER A 64 -2.12 -28.29 -8.15
CA SER A 64 -3.04 -29.01 -7.26
C SER A 64 -4.52 -28.84 -7.59
N PHE A 65 -5.00 -27.61 -7.80
CA PHE A 65 -6.44 -27.34 -7.91
C PHE A 65 -7.03 -27.66 -9.29
N GLU A 66 -6.20 -27.82 -10.30
CA GLU A 66 -6.58 -28.25 -11.66
C GLU A 66 -6.51 -29.77 -11.86
N ASP A 67 -5.85 -30.49 -10.95
CA ASP A 67 -5.76 -31.94 -10.99
C ASP A 67 -7.08 -32.59 -10.55
N GLU A 68 -7.70 -33.36 -11.46
CA GLU A 68 -8.99 -34.02 -11.25
C GLU A 68 -9.00 -34.98 -10.04
N ALA A 69 -7.90 -35.70 -9.80
CA ALA A 69 -7.82 -36.64 -8.69
C ALA A 69 -7.75 -35.92 -7.33
N THR A 70 -6.93 -34.88 -7.25
CA THR A 70 -6.83 -34.01 -6.08
C THR A 70 -8.14 -33.28 -5.82
N ALA A 71 -8.78 -32.75 -6.87
CA ALA A 71 -10.08 -32.09 -6.76
C ALA A 71 -11.20 -33.03 -6.30
N ALA A 72 -11.21 -34.29 -6.77
CA ALA A 72 -12.16 -35.29 -6.27
C ALA A 72 -12.02 -35.52 -4.76
N LEU A 73 -10.78 -35.64 -4.26
CA LEU A 73 -10.49 -35.78 -2.83
C LEU A 73 -10.96 -34.55 -2.03
N MET A 74 -10.70 -33.34 -2.56
CA MET A 74 -11.16 -32.08 -1.97
C MET A 74 -12.69 -32.01 -1.90
N ASN A 75 -13.36 -32.25 -3.03
CA ASN A 75 -14.81 -32.14 -3.16
C ASN A 75 -15.56 -33.14 -2.28
N GLU A 76 -15.03 -34.35 -2.13
CA GLU A 76 -15.63 -35.40 -1.28
C GLU A 76 -15.53 -35.05 0.20
N ASN A 77 -14.36 -34.56 0.65
CA ASN A 77 -14.04 -34.49 2.08
C ASN A 77 -14.09 -33.09 2.68
N PHE A 78 -14.27 -32.05 1.88
CA PHE A 78 -14.25 -30.66 2.34
C PHE A 78 -15.36 -29.82 1.69
N VAL A 79 -15.69 -28.71 2.34
CA VAL A 79 -16.27 -27.55 1.65
C VAL A 79 -15.14 -26.60 1.31
N CYS A 80 -14.86 -26.45 0.02
CA CYS A 80 -13.74 -25.66 -0.48
C CYS A 80 -14.17 -24.20 -0.69
N ILE A 81 -13.55 -23.29 0.06
CA ILE A 81 -13.82 -21.85 -0.01
C ILE A 81 -12.58 -21.13 -0.51
N LYS A 82 -12.76 -20.26 -1.51
CA LYS A 82 -11.70 -19.41 -2.05
C LYS A 82 -11.98 -17.95 -1.76
N VAL A 83 -10.96 -17.22 -1.31
CA VAL A 83 -11.06 -15.83 -0.88
C VAL A 83 -10.01 -14.99 -1.58
N ASP A 84 -10.46 -13.87 -2.15
CA ASP A 84 -9.61 -12.79 -2.61
C ASP A 84 -9.29 -11.86 -1.44
N ARG A 85 -8.02 -11.80 -1.02
CA ARG A 85 -7.60 -10.94 0.09
C ARG A 85 -7.78 -9.45 -0.20
N GLU A 86 -7.82 -9.06 -1.47
CA GLU A 86 -8.00 -7.66 -1.84
C GLU A 86 -9.45 -7.22 -1.65
N GLU A 87 -10.42 -8.14 -1.74
CA GLU A 87 -11.83 -7.87 -1.43
C GLU A 87 -12.18 -8.16 0.04
N ARG A 88 -11.52 -9.16 0.66
CA ARG A 88 -11.77 -9.59 2.05
C ARG A 88 -10.48 -9.61 2.89
N PRO A 89 -9.86 -8.45 3.15
CA PRO A 89 -8.66 -8.34 3.98
C PRO A 89 -8.93 -8.73 5.45
N ASP A 90 -10.19 -8.66 5.87
CA ASP A 90 -10.66 -9.06 7.20
C ASP A 90 -10.49 -10.57 7.42
N LEU A 91 -10.90 -11.39 6.44
CA LEU A 91 -10.67 -12.83 6.46
C LEU A 91 -9.17 -13.14 6.38
N ASP A 92 -8.46 -12.46 5.48
CA ASP A 92 -7.01 -12.60 5.32
C ASP A 92 -6.28 -12.36 6.65
N ALA A 93 -6.58 -11.27 7.35
CA ALA A 93 -5.95 -10.94 8.63
C ALA A 93 -6.21 -12.00 9.71
N VAL A 94 -7.47 -12.44 9.86
CA VAL A 94 -7.83 -13.45 10.88
C VAL A 94 -7.07 -14.76 10.64
N TYR A 95 -7.06 -15.27 9.41
CA TYR A 95 -6.44 -16.55 9.12
C TYR A 95 -4.92 -16.46 8.93
N MET A 96 -4.37 -15.30 8.53
CA MET A 96 -2.93 -15.07 8.54
C MET A 96 -2.39 -15.07 9.97
N ASN A 97 -3.09 -14.41 10.90
CA ASN A 97 -2.74 -14.46 12.32
C ASN A 97 -2.78 -15.89 12.87
N ALA A 98 -3.78 -16.70 12.46
CA ALA A 98 -3.83 -18.12 12.81
C ALA A 98 -2.62 -18.89 12.23
N THR A 99 -2.28 -18.63 10.97
CA THR A 99 -1.16 -19.26 10.26
C THR A 99 0.19 -18.95 10.92
N VAL A 100 0.43 -17.69 11.25
CA VAL A 100 1.65 -17.27 11.95
C VAL A 100 1.70 -17.87 13.37
N ALA A 101 0.58 -17.88 14.09
CA ALA A 101 0.52 -18.47 15.42
C ALA A 101 0.80 -19.99 15.43
N MET A 102 0.36 -20.72 14.40
CA MET A 102 0.58 -22.16 14.28
C MET A 102 1.93 -22.55 13.69
N THR A 103 2.46 -21.76 12.75
CA THR A 103 3.64 -22.15 11.94
C THR A 103 4.88 -21.28 12.17
N GLY A 104 4.73 -20.14 12.84
CA GLY A 104 5.78 -19.14 13.06
C GLY A 104 6.03 -18.20 11.88
N GLN A 105 5.38 -18.43 10.73
CA GLN A 105 5.53 -17.63 9.51
C GLN A 105 4.19 -17.54 8.76
N GLY A 106 4.13 -16.65 7.77
CA GLY A 106 2.93 -16.42 6.97
C GLY A 106 3.28 -16.18 5.51
N GLY A 107 2.27 -16.20 4.64
CA GLY A 107 2.43 -15.94 3.21
C GLY A 107 1.26 -16.47 2.39
N TRP A 108 1.22 -16.06 1.12
CA TRP A 108 0.25 -16.53 0.14
C TRP A 108 0.91 -17.48 -0.87
N PRO A 109 0.17 -18.48 -1.38
CA PRO A 109 -1.21 -18.82 -1.07
C PRO A 109 -1.34 -19.34 0.37
N MET A 110 -2.41 -18.94 1.04
CA MET A 110 -2.70 -19.41 2.39
C MET A 110 -3.70 -20.57 2.31
N THR A 111 -3.37 -21.69 2.97
CA THR A 111 -4.17 -22.91 2.98
C THR A 111 -4.52 -23.27 4.43
N CYS A 112 -5.79 -23.06 4.80
CA CYS A 112 -6.28 -23.29 6.15
C CYS A 112 -7.38 -24.36 6.17
N PHE A 113 -7.39 -25.20 7.21
CA PHE A 113 -8.47 -26.14 7.49
C PHE A 113 -9.23 -25.69 8.72
N LEU A 114 -10.54 -25.51 8.55
CA LEU A 114 -11.42 -24.95 9.56
C LEU A 114 -12.53 -25.94 9.92
N THR A 115 -13.04 -25.82 11.14
CA THR A 115 -14.30 -26.48 11.50
C THR A 115 -15.46 -25.85 10.72
N PRO A 116 -16.64 -26.50 10.63
CA PRO A 116 -17.86 -25.89 10.08
C PRO A 116 -18.33 -24.61 10.78
N SER A 117 -17.73 -24.28 11.92
CA SER A 117 -17.93 -23.02 12.63
C SER A 117 -16.88 -21.96 12.27
N ALA A 118 -16.12 -22.17 11.19
CA ALA A 118 -15.05 -21.31 10.69
C ALA A 118 -13.79 -21.24 11.57
N GLU A 119 -13.70 -22.00 12.65
CA GLU A 119 -12.54 -21.94 13.54
C GLU A 119 -11.35 -22.74 12.96
N PRO A 120 -10.14 -22.17 12.87
CA PRO A 120 -8.99 -22.86 12.29
C PRO A 120 -8.49 -23.95 13.22
N PHE A 121 -8.02 -25.07 12.68
CA PHE A 121 -7.33 -26.10 13.46
C PHE A 121 -6.02 -26.57 12.81
N TYR A 122 -5.78 -26.20 11.55
CA TYR A 122 -4.52 -26.42 10.87
C TYR A 122 -4.32 -25.35 9.78
N CYS A 123 -3.12 -24.79 9.69
CA CYS A 123 -2.78 -23.75 8.71
C CYS A 123 -1.41 -24.01 8.07
N GLY A 124 -1.27 -23.55 6.83
CA GLY A 124 -0.01 -23.51 6.10
C GLY A 124 -0.09 -22.60 4.89
N THR A 125 0.98 -22.57 4.09
CA THR A 125 1.03 -21.77 2.87
C THR A 125 0.88 -22.66 1.64
N TYR A 126 1.96 -22.86 0.88
CA TYR A 126 2.04 -23.73 -0.28
C TYR A 126 2.37 -25.18 0.12
N TYR A 127 1.75 -26.14 -0.58
CA TYR A 127 2.04 -27.57 -0.44
C TYR A 127 2.33 -28.19 -1.82
N PRO A 128 3.43 -28.94 -1.99
CA PRO A 128 3.81 -29.49 -3.29
C PRO A 128 2.96 -30.69 -3.71
N THR A 129 2.96 -31.02 -4.99
CA THR A 129 2.32 -32.24 -5.55
C THR A 129 2.97 -33.54 -5.09
N VAL A 130 4.27 -33.48 -4.80
CA VAL A 130 5.06 -34.60 -4.30
C VAL A 130 5.82 -34.19 -3.04
N PRO A 131 6.06 -35.11 -2.09
CA PRO A 131 6.76 -34.77 -0.85
C PRO A 131 8.15 -34.22 -1.14
N ARG A 132 8.46 -33.03 -0.62
CA ARG A 132 9.75 -32.36 -0.86
C ARG A 132 10.14 -31.51 0.35
N GLY A 133 11.42 -31.55 0.71
CA GLY A 133 11.96 -30.70 1.77
C GLY A 133 11.35 -30.94 3.15
N GLY A 134 10.84 -32.14 3.43
CA GLY A 134 10.15 -32.47 4.68
C GLY A 134 8.68 -32.06 4.71
N MET A 135 8.16 -31.42 3.65
CA MET A 135 6.73 -31.14 3.48
C MET A 135 6.03 -32.35 2.86
N PRO A 136 4.84 -32.73 3.36
CA PRO A 136 4.00 -33.74 2.71
C PRO A 136 3.52 -33.23 1.35
N SER A 137 3.08 -34.15 0.47
CA SER A 137 2.29 -33.71 -0.68
C SER A 137 0.94 -33.15 -0.24
N PHE A 138 0.32 -32.32 -1.08
CA PHE A 138 -1.00 -31.80 -0.78
C PHE A 138 -2.05 -32.91 -0.59
N THR A 139 -1.98 -33.97 -1.40
CA THR A 139 -2.85 -35.16 -1.25
C THR A 139 -2.66 -35.87 0.09
N GLN A 140 -1.41 -36.08 0.53
CA GLN A 140 -1.13 -36.67 1.85
C GLN A 140 -1.67 -35.81 2.99
N LEU A 141 -1.60 -34.48 2.85
CA LEU A 141 -2.17 -33.57 3.82
C LEU A 141 -3.70 -33.68 3.88
N LEU A 142 -4.37 -33.67 2.73
CA LEU A 142 -5.84 -33.81 2.64
C LEU A 142 -6.33 -35.11 3.29
N GLU A 143 -5.66 -36.23 3.04
CA GLU A 143 -5.96 -37.52 3.67
C GLU A 143 -5.76 -37.47 5.19
N ALA A 144 -4.62 -36.94 5.65
CA ALA A 144 -4.31 -36.85 7.07
C ALA A 144 -5.31 -35.98 7.85
N ILE A 145 -5.76 -34.86 7.27
CA ILE A 145 -6.79 -34.00 7.85
C ILE A 145 -8.13 -34.74 7.91
N THR A 146 -8.51 -35.42 6.84
CA THR A 146 -9.77 -36.19 6.75
C THR A 146 -9.83 -37.30 7.81
N ASP A 147 -8.75 -38.08 7.93
CA ASP A 147 -8.65 -39.15 8.92
C ASP A 147 -8.69 -38.62 10.35
N THR A 148 -8.04 -37.48 10.60
CA THR A 148 -8.05 -36.82 11.90
C THR A 148 -9.43 -36.29 12.25
N TRP A 149 -10.15 -35.69 11.30
CA TRP A 149 -11.53 -35.25 11.48
C TRP A 149 -12.47 -36.38 11.87
N ARG A 150 -12.39 -37.52 11.16
CA ARG A 150 -13.28 -38.68 11.37
C ARG A 150 -12.93 -39.49 12.61
N GLY A 151 -11.64 -39.73 12.84
CA GLY A 151 -11.16 -40.64 13.88
C GLY A 151 -10.80 -39.97 15.20
N ARG A 152 -10.46 -38.68 15.19
CA ARG A 152 -9.88 -37.94 16.33
C ARG A 152 -10.48 -36.53 16.48
N ARG A 153 -11.80 -36.41 16.28
CA ARG A 153 -12.52 -35.13 16.32
C ARG A 153 -12.26 -34.29 17.58
N GLY A 154 -12.14 -34.93 18.75
CA GLY A 154 -11.82 -34.22 19.99
C GLY A 154 -10.48 -33.47 19.96
N GLU A 155 -9.45 -34.03 19.31
CA GLU A 155 -8.15 -33.36 19.15
C GLU A 155 -8.27 -32.11 18.26
N VAL A 156 -9.14 -32.16 17.24
CA VAL A 156 -9.41 -31.02 16.35
C VAL A 156 -10.11 -29.90 17.10
N GLU A 157 -11.14 -30.23 17.89
CA GLU A 157 -11.88 -29.24 18.67
C GLU A 157 -11.02 -28.58 19.76
N GLU A 158 -10.15 -29.36 20.41
CA GLU A 158 -9.22 -28.83 21.41
C GLU A 158 -8.16 -27.90 20.79
N ALA A 159 -7.60 -28.28 19.64
CA ALA A 159 -6.69 -27.42 18.88
C ALA A 159 -7.38 -26.12 18.41
N SER A 160 -8.61 -26.23 17.91
CA SER A 160 -9.46 -25.11 17.46
C SER A 160 -9.76 -24.11 18.59
N ALA A 161 -10.13 -24.63 19.77
CA ALA A 161 -10.41 -23.80 20.94
C ALA A 161 -9.14 -23.08 21.44
N ALA A 162 -8.00 -23.78 21.43
CA ALA A 162 -6.72 -23.20 21.86
C ALA A 162 -6.28 -22.04 20.94
N ILE A 163 -6.34 -22.22 19.62
CA ILE A 163 -5.97 -21.15 18.69
C ILE A 163 -6.97 -19.99 18.73
N THR A 164 -8.27 -20.25 18.81
CA THR A 164 -9.29 -19.20 18.90
C THR A 164 -9.11 -18.35 20.17
N ALA A 165 -8.80 -18.97 21.30
CA ALA A 165 -8.48 -18.26 22.53
C ALA A 165 -7.21 -17.40 22.40
N GLN A 166 -6.17 -17.91 21.73
CA GLN A 166 -4.95 -17.15 21.45
C GLN A 166 -5.20 -15.97 20.51
N LEU A 167 -5.98 -16.16 19.44
CA LEU A 167 -6.35 -15.09 18.51
C LEU A 167 -7.15 -14.00 19.23
N THR A 168 -8.09 -14.38 20.08
CA THR A 168 -8.89 -13.44 20.89
C THR A 168 -8.00 -12.65 21.85
N ALA A 169 -7.04 -13.31 22.50
CA ALA A 169 -6.09 -12.63 23.38
C ALA A 169 -5.15 -11.67 22.63
N ASN A 170 -4.76 -12.03 21.40
CA ASN A 170 -3.90 -11.21 20.54
C ASN A 170 -4.65 -10.09 19.81
N ALA A 171 -5.98 -10.18 19.68
CA ALA A 171 -6.83 -9.13 19.12
C ALA A 171 -7.05 -7.94 20.07
N ALA A 172 -6.47 -7.98 21.27
CA ALA A 172 -6.46 -6.83 22.18
C ALA A 172 -5.73 -5.65 21.53
N GLY A 173 -6.32 -4.46 21.62
CA GLY A 173 -5.71 -3.24 21.09
C GLY A 173 -4.35 -2.92 21.75
N VAL A 174 -3.55 -2.10 21.05
CA VAL A 174 -2.28 -1.62 21.60
C VAL A 174 -2.53 -0.85 22.91
N PRO A 175 -1.82 -1.15 24.01
CA PRO A 175 -1.98 -0.38 25.25
C PRO A 175 -1.53 1.09 25.10
N GLY A 176 -2.30 2.04 25.61
CA GLY A 176 -1.97 3.46 25.66
C GLY A 176 -1.22 3.88 26.95
N GLY A 177 -0.76 5.13 26.98
CA GLY A 177 -0.28 5.83 28.17
C GLY A 177 1.04 5.35 28.78
N GLN A 178 1.82 4.54 28.06
CA GLN A 178 3.07 3.96 28.57
C GLN A 178 4.30 4.80 28.28
N VAL A 179 4.30 5.60 27.22
CA VAL A 179 5.46 6.36 26.73
C VAL A 179 4.99 7.73 26.24
N VAL A 180 5.76 8.77 26.53
CA VAL A 180 5.47 10.12 26.04
C VAL A 180 5.91 10.24 24.59
N LEU A 181 5.03 10.73 23.72
CA LEU A 181 5.39 11.14 22.37
C LEU A 181 6.17 12.45 22.42
N ASP A 182 7.48 12.38 22.24
CA ASP A 182 8.37 13.54 22.16
C ASP A 182 9.48 13.34 21.13
N ALA A 183 10.30 14.37 20.91
CA ALA A 183 11.42 14.30 19.96
C ALA A 183 12.44 13.21 20.32
N ASN A 184 12.63 12.88 21.61
CA ASN A 184 13.59 11.86 22.02
C ASN A 184 13.13 10.46 21.63
N LEU A 185 11.84 10.17 21.77
CA LEU A 185 11.25 8.91 21.30
C LEU A 185 11.46 8.75 19.79
N LEU A 186 11.18 9.81 19.01
CA LEU A 186 11.32 9.78 17.56
C LEU A 186 12.77 9.58 17.14
N ASP A 187 13.71 10.32 17.74
CA ASP A 187 15.15 10.15 17.49
C ASP A 187 15.60 8.72 17.84
N ALA A 188 15.11 8.14 18.94
CA ALA A 188 15.40 6.76 19.33
C ALA A 188 14.81 5.73 18.35
N ALA A 189 13.59 5.96 17.85
CA ALA A 189 12.93 5.11 16.85
C ALA A 189 13.71 5.12 15.52
N ILE A 190 14.15 6.29 15.06
CA ILE A 190 15.00 6.44 13.88
C ILE A 190 16.32 5.68 14.06
N VAL A 191 17.00 5.86 15.21
CA VAL A 191 18.23 5.13 15.51
C VAL A 191 18.00 3.62 15.53
N ALA A 192 16.86 3.15 16.05
CA ALA A 192 16.52 1.74 16.05
C ALA A 192 16.28 1.21 14.63
N ALA A 193 15.54 1.94 13.79
CA ALA A 193 15.29 1.56 12.40
C ALA A 193 16.58 1.51 11.56
N LEU A 194 17.49 2.47 11.74
CA LEU A 194 18.76 2.52 11.02
C LEU A 194 19.77 1.42 11.41
N ARG A 195 19.51 0.63 12.46
CA ARG A 195 20.34 -0.56 12.77
C ARG A 195 20.17 -1.68 11.76
N ASP A 196 19.01 -1.73 11.12
CA ASP A 196 18.66 -2.72 10.09
C ASP A 196 19.02 -2.26 8.67
N GLU A 197 19.60 -1.06 8.52
CA GLU A 197 20.00 -0.52 7.22
C GLU A 197 21.10 -1.39 6.58
N ASP A 198 20.86 -1.86 5.35
CA ASP A 198 21.90 -2.42 4.49
C ASP A 198 22.61 -1.27 3.77
N ARG A 199 23.72 -0.80 4.36
CA ARG A 199 24.48 0.33 3.80
C ARG A 199 25.22 0.01 2.52
N ASP A 200 25.55 -1.26 2.29
CA ASP A 200 26.33 -1.68 1.14
C ASP A 200 25.44 -1.77 -0.11
N ARG A 201 24.18 -2.19 0.07
CA ARG A 201 23.22 -2.40 -1.03
C ARG A 201 22.02 -1.46 -1.03
N GLY A 202 21.92 -0.55 -0.04
CA GLY A 202 20.77 0.32 0.19
C GLY A 202 19.53 -0.44 0.69
N GLY A 203 18.62 0.23 1.40
CA GLY A 203 17.43 -0.41 1.98
C GLY A 203 17.67 -1.07 3.34
N PHE A 204 16.79 -2.00 3.73
CA PHE A 204 16.78 -2.56 5.07
C PHE A 204 16.64 -4.09 5.06
N GLY A 205 17.30 -4.76 6.00
CA GLY A 205 17.28 -6.20 6.16
C GLY A 205 18.00 -6.98 5.05
N ALA A 206 17.79 -8.29 5.05
CA ALA A 206 18.36 -9.21 4.07
C ALA A 206 17.35 -9.54 2.94
N ALA A 207 17.73 -10.41 2.01
CA ALA A 207 16.85 -10.96 0.98
C ALA A 207 15.74 -11.85 1.57
N PRO A 208 14.51 -11.85 1.02
CA PRO A 208 14.03 -10.93 -0.03
C PRO A 208 13.85 -9.50 0.50
N LYS A 209 14.01 -8.49 -0.38
CA LYS A 209 13.94 -7.06 -0.02
C LYS A 209 12.70 -6.39 -0.58
N PHE A 210 11.95 -5.76 0.32
CA PHE A 210 10.75 -4.99 0.02
C PHE A 210 11.06 -3.48 0.07
N PRO A 211 10.52 -2.66 -0.84
CA PRO A 211 10.59 -1.21 -0.77
C PRO A 211 10.05 -0.69 0.57
N PRO A 212 10.85 0.05 1.36
CA PRO A 212 10.47 0.51 2.69
C PRO A 212 9.74 1.87 2.61
N SER A 213 8.74 2.01 1.73
CA SER A 213 8.17 3.31 1.32
C SER A 213 7.66 4.15 2.49
N ALA A 214 6.87 3.57 3.39
CA ALA A 214 6.37 4.26 4.58
C ALA A 214 7.50 4.68 5.54
N LEU A 215 8.53 3.83 5.69
CA LEU A 215 9.69 4.16 6.52
C LEU A 215 10.53 5.28 5.89
N MET A 216 10.67 5.32 4.56
CA MET A 216 11.36 6.41 3.86
C MET A 216 10.68 7.76 4.12
N GLU A 217 9.35 7.82 4.09
CA GLU A 217 8.58 9.02 4.47
C GLU A 217 8.85 9.42 5.93
N GLY A 218 8.79 8.47 6.86
CA GLY A 218 9.08 8.72 8.27
C GLY A 218 10.50 9.24 8.52
N LEU A 219 11.50 8.63 7.86
CA LEU A 219 12.90 9.05 7.94
C LEU A 219 13.12 10.42 7.31
N LEU A 220 12.49 10.71 6.16
CA LEU A 220 12.61 12.01 5.51
C LEU A 220 12.04 13.13 6.40
N ARG A 221 10.87 12.91 7.02
CA ARG A 221 10.29 13.86 7.99
C ARG A 221 11.16 13.99 9.25
N GLY A 222 11.78 12.89 9.69
CA GLY A 222 12.78 12.89 10.76
C GLY A 222 14.01 13.74 10.45
N TYR A 223 14.53 13.65 9.23
CA TYR A 223 15.60 14.53 8.75
C TYR A 223 15.14 16.00 8.72
N GLU A 224 13.93 16.27 8.23
CA GLU A 224 13.40 17.64 8.20
C GLU A 224 13.26 18.28 9.60
N ARG A 225 13.09 17.48 10.66
CA ARG A 225 13.00 17.96 12.05
C ARG A 225 14.37 18.16 12.66
N SER A 226 15.25 17.17 12.48
CA SER A 226 16.52 17.06 13.21
C SER A 226 17.71 17.66 12.47
N GLY A 227 17.65 17.74 11.15
CA GLY A 227 18.78 18.06 10.28
C GLY A 227 19.86 16.97 10.25
N ASP A 228 19.61 15.74 10.75
CA ASP A 228 20.61 14.68 10.77
C ASP A 228 20.87 14.11 9.37
N ALA A 229 21.99 14.52 8.77
CA ALA A 229 22.42 14.09 7.45
C ALA A 229 22.58 12.56 7.31
N LYS A 230 22.77 11.80 8.40
CA LYS A 230 22.83 10.34 8.34
C LYS A 230 21.48 9.72 7.98
N VAL A 231 20.40 10.34 8.44
CA VAL A 231 19.03 9.91 8.16
C VAL A 231 18.71 10.16 6.69
N LEU A 232 19.02 11.37 6.19
CA LEU A 232 18.85 11.70 4.77
C LEU A 232 19.66 10.75 3.88
N ALA A 233 20.93 10.50 4.22
CA ALA A 233 21.79 9.63 3.43
C ALA A 233 21.28 8.18 3.37
N ALA A 234 20.56 7.69 4.39
CA ALA A 234 19.93 6.37 4.36
C ALA A 234 18.74 6.33 3.39
N VAL A 235 17.92 7.39 3.36
CA VAL A 235 16.83 7.55 2.38
C VAL A 235 17.38 7.62 0.97
N GLU A 236 18.41 8.44 0.73
CA GLU A 236 19.05 8.60 -0.59
C GLU A 236 19.69 7.30 -1.09
N ARG A 237 20.47 6.59 -0.25
CA ARG A 237 21.03 5.29 -0.62
C ARG A 237 19.97 4.28 -1.00
N THR A 238 18.88 4.22 -0.23
CA THR A 238 17.77 3.30 -0.48
C THR A 238 17.05 3.64 -1.78
N ALA A 239 16.71 4.92 -1.97
CA ALA A 239 16.05 5.42 -3.17
C ALA A 239 16.92 5.19 -4.42
N GLU A 240 18.22 5.45 -4.34
CA GLU A 240 19.14 5.24 -5.46
C GLU A 240 19.30 3.77 -5.80
N ALA A 241 19.50 2.91 -4.80
CA ALA A 241 19.65 1.46 -5.02
C ALA A 241 18.42 0.84 -5.71
N MET A 242 17.21 1.19 -5.25
CA MET A 242 15.98 0.70 -5.89
C MET A 242 15.82 1.24 -7.32
N ALA A 243 16.06 2.54 -7.54
CA ALA A 243 15.90 3.16 -8.86
C ALA A 243 16.91 2.66 -9.90
N ARG A 244 18.09 2.25 -9.47
CA ARG A 244 19.15 1.70 -10.34
C ARG A 244 19.09 0.18 -10.50
N GLY A 245 18.39 -0.51 -9.60
CA GLY A 245 18.19 -1.96 -9.63
C GLY A 245 17.17 -2.42 -10.68
N GLY A 246 16.99 -3.74 -10.76
CA GLY A 246 16.00 -4.37 -11.65
C GLY A 246 14.57 -4.37 -11.09
N ILE A 247 14.38 -3.99 -9.82
CA ILE A 247 13.04 -3.75 -9.25
C ILE A 247 12.33 -2.55 -9.90
N TYR A 248 13.10 -1.55 -10.37
CA TYR A 248 12.59 -0.42 -11.14
C TYR A 248 12.61 -0.74 -12.63
N ASP A 249 11.48 -0.57 -13.30
CA ASP A 249 11.41 -0.79 -14.74
C ASP A 249 12.10 0.34 -15.50
N GLN A 250 13.34 0.07 -15.94
CA GLN A 250 14.22 1.03 -16.62
C GLN A 250 13.68 1.54 -17.97
N LEU A 251 12.67 0.89 -18.55
CA LEU A 251 12.09 1.29 -19.84
C LEU A 251 10.73 1.98 -19.69
N GLY A 252 9.89 1.46 -18.80
CA GLY A 252 8.50 1.91 -18.65
C GLY A 252 8.21 2.69 -17.38
N GLY A 253 9.12 2.72 -16.42
CA GLY A 253 8.84 3.25 -15.09
C GLY A 253 7.96 2.33 -14.24
N GLY A 254 7.77 2.74 -12.99
CA GLY A 254 7.10 1.94 -11.97
C GLY A 254 7.97 0.81 -11.42
N PHE A 255 7.61 0.38 -10.22
CA PHE A 255 8.32 -0.61 -9.44
C PHE A 255 7.56 -1.92 -9.39
N ALA A 256 8.32 -3.01 -9.48
CA ALA A 256 7.88 -4.32 -9.03
C ALA A 256 7.84 -4.35 -7.49
N ARG A 257 7.04 -5.27 -6.92
CA ARG A 257 6.73 -5.26 -5.49
C ARG A 257 7.95 -5.50 -4.60
N TYR A 258 8.81 -6.45 -4.95
CA TYR A 258 9.99 -6.78 -4.15
C TYR A 258 11.06 -7.50 -4.96
N SER A 259 12.28 -7.46 -4.44
CA SER A 259 13.45 -8.18 -4.97
C SER A 259 13.66 -9.48 -4.22
N VAL A 260 13.88 -10.59 -4.93
CA VAL A 260 14.21 -11.88 -4.32
C VAL A 260 15.64 -11.90 -3.78
N ASP A 261 16.52 -11.08 -4.33
CA ASP A 261 17.90 -10.92 -3.88
C ASP A 261 18.11 -9.61 -3.10
N ALA A 262 19.30 -9.50 -2.48
CA ALA A 262 19.64 -8.37 -1.63
C ALA A 262 20.12 -7.13 -2.42
N ASP A 263 20.51 -7.31 -3.68
CA ASP A 263 21.13 -6.32 -4.55
C ASP A 263 20.08 -5.56 -5.41
N TRP A 264 18.78 -5.81 -5.20
CA TRP A 264 17.65 -5.21 -5.92
C TRP A 264 17.58 -5.60 -7.41
N VAL A 265 18.14 -6.74 -7.80
CA VAL A 265 18.31 -7.11 -9.23
C VAL A 265 17.12 -7.88 -9.78
N VAL A 266 16.72 -8.96 -9.12
CA VAL A 266 15.70 -9.89 -9.59
C VAL A 266 14.41 -9.63 -8.82
N PRO A 267 13.38 -9.05 -9.46
CA PRO A 267 12.09 -8.87 -8.82
C PRO A 267 11.23 -10.13 -8.92
N HIS A 268 10.18 -10.20 -8.09
CA HIS A 268 8.92 -10.77 -8.58
C HIS A 268 8.19 -9.69 -9.35
N PHE A 269 7.87 -9.94 -10.63
CA PHE A 269 7.52 -8.88 -11.58
C PHE A 269 6.12 -8.26 -11.37
N GLU A 270 5.38 -8.68 -10.33
CA GLU A 270 4.12 -8.05 -9.94
C GLU A 270 4.33 -6.56 -9.64
N LYS A 271 3.50 -5.70 -10.23
CA LYS A 271 3.52 -4.25 -9.96
C LYS A 271 2.21 -3.81 -9.35
N MET A 272 2.25 -3.45 -8.07
CA MET A 272 1.05 -3.08 -7.32
C MET A 272 0.85 -1.56 -7.28
N LEU A 273 -0.42 -1.12 -7.32
CA LEU A 273 -0.77 0.29 -7.22
C LEU A 273 -0.29 0.91 -5.90
N TYR A 274 -0.49 0.23 -4.77
CA TYR A 274 -0.16 0.77 -3.46
C TYR A 274 1.36 0.95 -3.26
N ASP A 275 2.20 0.09 -3.84
CA ASP A 275 3.66 0.23 -3.79
C ASP A 275 4.10 1.46 -4.58
N ASN A 276 3.60 1.57 -5.81
CA ASN A 276 3.93 2.67 -6.72
C ASN A 276 3.40 4.02 -6.24
N ALA A 277 2.20 4.07 -5.64
CA ALA A 277 1.66 5.29 -5.04
C ALA A 277 2.52 5.78 -3.87
N GLN A 278 2.91 4.88 -2.96
CA GLN A 278 3.76 5.25 -1.82
C GLN A 278 5.18 5.63 -2.24
N LEU A 279 5.76 4.93 -3.22
CA LEU A 279 7.07 5.28 -3.77
C LEU A 279 7.02 6.61 -4.52
N LEU A 280 5.97 6.88 -5.30
CA LEU A 280 5.76 8.20 -5.91
C LEU A 280 5.81 9.30 -4.86
N ARG A 281 5.06 9.16 -3.76
CA ARG A 281 5.07 10.12 -2.65
C ARG A 281 6.49 10.31 -2.09
N ALA A 282 7.19 9.22 -1.78
CA ALA A 282 8.54 9.24 -1.22
C ALA A 282 9.58 9.89 -2.15
N TYR A 283 9.59 9.52 -3.44
CA TYR A 283 10.51 10.10 -4.43
C TYR A 283 10.18 11.56 -4.73
N ALA A 284 8.89 11.94 -4.82
CA ALA A 284 8.49 13.32 -5.01
C ALA A 284 8.90 14.21 -3.83
N HIS A 285 8.70 13.74 -2.59
CA HIS A 285 9.15 14.47 -1.41
C HIS A 285 10.67 14.54 -1.32
N LEU A 286 11.39 13.45 -1.60
CA LEU A 286 12.85 13.46 -1.65
C LEU A 286 13.36 14.47 -2.68
N GLY A 287 12.82 14.41 -3.91
CA GLY A 287 13.16 15.30 -5.01
C GLY A 287 12.85 16.77 -4.70
N ARG A 288 11.66 17.06 -4.16
CA ARG A 288 11.27 18.39 -3.69
C ARG A 288 12.25 18.92 -2.64
N ARG A 289 12.73 18.03 -1.75
CA ARG A 289 13.52 18.40 -0.59
C ARG A 289 15.01 18.60 -0.89
N THR A 290 15.58 17.76 -1.75
CA THR A 290 17.02 17.75 -2.06
C THR A 290 17.35 18.33 -3.42
N GLY A 291 16.37 18.45 -4.32
CA GLY A 291 16.60 18.77 -5.73
C GLY A 291 17.22 17.60 -6.51
N SER A 292 17.19 16.37 -5.97
CA SER A 292 17.76 15.19 -6.63
C SER A 292 17.09 14.94 -7.98
N ALA A 293 17.88 15.07 -9.05
CA ALA A 293 17.42 14.82 -10.42
C ALA A 293 16.96 13.36 -10.62
N LEU A 294 17.64 12.41 -9.96
CA LEU A 294 17.22 11.01 -9.96
C LEU A 294 15.85 10.84 -9.33
N ALA A 295 15.61 11.44 -8.16
CA ALA A 295 14.34 11.30 -7.46
C ALA A 295 13.18 11.94 -8.23
N ILE A 296 13.41 13.11 -8.82
CA ILE A 296 12.42 13.79 -9.68
C ILE A 296 12.10 12.94 -10.91
N ARG A 297 13.12 12.43 -11.61
CA ARG A 297 12.93 11.55 -12.77
C ARG A 297 12.09 10.32 -12.43
N VAL A 298 12.42 9.64 -11.32
CA VAL A 298 11.70 8.43 -10.89
C VAL A 298 10.25 8.77 -10.50
N ALA A 299 10.00 9.91 -9.85
CA ALA A 299 8.65 10.35 -9.56
C ALA A 299 7.84 10.60 -10.87
N GLU A 300 8.42 11.32 -11.83
CA GLU A 300 7.79 11.60 -13.12
C GLU A 300 7.47 10.33 -13.90
N GLU A 301 8.45 9.43 -14.05
CA GLU A 301 8.29 8.15 -14.76
C GLU A 301 7.32 7.20 -14.04
N THR A 302 7.23 7.28 -12.70
CA THR A 302 6.21 6.52 -11.95
C THR A 302 4.81 7.08 -12.21
N VAL A 303 4.63 8.41 -12.30
CA VAL A 303 3.34 8.99 -12.70
C VAL A 303 2.98 8.57 -14.12
N GLU A 304 3.94 8.59 -15.05
CA GLU A 304 3.72 8.11 -16.41
C GLU A 304 3.25 6.64 -16.44
N PHE A 305 3.88 5.76 -15.65
CA PHE A 305 3.44 4.38 -15.48
C PHE A 305 2.00 4.29 -14.94
N LEU A 306 1.68 5.02 -13.86
CA LEU A 306 0.33 5.02 -13.29
C LEU A 306 -0.72 5.47 -14.32
N LEU A 307 -0.44 6.54 -15.07
CA LEU A 307 -1.37 7.11 -16.04
C LEU A 307 -1.48 6.28 -17.33
N ARG A 308 -0.40 5.65 -17.77
CA ARG A 308 -0.35 4.86 -19.01
C ARG A 308 -0.89 3.45 -18.80
N ASP A 309 -0.42 2.76 -17.76
CA ASP A 309 -0.60 1.31 -17.64
C ASP A 309 -1.71 0.97 -16.63
N LEU A 310 -1.76 1.67 -15.50
CA LEU A 310 -2.76 1.37 -14.45
C LEU A 310 -4.06 2.18 -14.58
N ARG A 311 -4.10 3.27 -15.35
CA ARG A 311 -5.33 4.05 -15.49
C ARG A 311 -6.41 3.25 -16.23
N THR A 312 -7.58 3.16 -15.60
CA THR A 312 -8.79 2.53 -16.13
C THR A 312 -9.61 3.53 -16.95
N GLU A 313 -10.64 3.04 -17.66
CA GLU A 313 -11.55 3.90 -18.42
C GLU A 313 -12.36 4.86 -17.54
N SER A 314 -12.63 4.50 -16.28
CA SER A 314 -13.28 5.39 -15.30
C SER A 314 -12.36 6.48 -14.76
N GLY A 315 -11.07 6.41 -15.12
CA GLY A 315 -10.02 7.33 -14.71
C GLY A 315 -9.48 7.11 -13.30
N CYS A 316 -9.96 6.09 -12.58
CA CYS A 316 -9.28 5.51 -11.43
C CYS A 316 -8.13 4.59 -11.88
N PHE A 317 -7.41 4.01 -10.92
CA PHE A 317 -6.27 3.13 -11.15
C PHE A 317 -6.61 1.68 -10.79
N ALA A 318 -6.21 0.79 -11.69
CA ALA A 318 -6.20 -0.66 -11.55
C ALA A 318 -5.29 -1.09 -10.39
N SER A 319 -5.58 -2.24 -9.79
CA SER A 319 -4.96 -2.69 -8.55
C SER A 319 -3.52 -3.18 -8.77
N ALA A 320 -3.26 -3.86 -9.89
CA ALA A 320 -1.96 -4.44 -10.19
C ALA A 320 -1.74 -4.77 -11.69
N LEU A 321 -0.46 -5.02 -12.03
CA LEU A 321 -0.05 -5.88 -13.14
C LEU A 321 0.48 -7.21 -12.59
N ASP A 322 0.11 -8.31 -13.26
CA ASP A 322 0.53 -9.67 -12.94
C ASP A 322 2.05 -9.86 -13.04
N ALA A 323 2.60 -10.74 -12.20
CA ALA A 323 4.01 -11.16 -12.30
C ALA A 323 4.26 -12.04 -13.53
N ASP A 324 3.27 -12.84 -13.89
CA ASP A 324 3.37 -13.82 -14.96
C ASP A 324 2.79 -13.25 -16.27
N THR A 325 3.37 -13.67 -17.39
CA THR A 325 2.80 -13.42 -18.72
C THR A 325 2.81 -14.73 -19.49
N ASP A 326 1.64 -15.15 -19.98
CA ASP A 326 1.43 -16.48 -20.56
C ASP A 326 1.95 -17.63 -19.64
N GLY A 327 1.85 -17.44 -18.31
CA GLY A 327 2.31 -18.39 -17.29
C GLY A 327 3.82 -18.43 -17.09
N ILE A 328 4.56 -17.43 -17.58
CA ILE A 328 6.02 -17.32 -17.44
C ILE A 328 6.35 -15.98 -16.77
N GLU A 329 6.94 -16.05 -15.57
CA GLU A 329 7.41 -14.87 -14.84
C GLU A 329 8.55 -14.17 -15.62
N GLY A 330 8.48 -12.85 -15.73
CA GLY A 330 9.54 -12.03 -16.36
C GLY A 330 9.60 -12.06 -17.90
N LEU A 331 8.71 -12.80 -18.59
CA LEU A 331 8.68 -12.92 -20.06
C LEU A 331 8.65 -11.56 -20.78
N THR A 332 7.86 -10.61 -20.27
CA THR A 332 7.76 -9.26 -20.82
C THR A 332 9.02 -8.43 -20.55
N TYR A 333 9.72 -8.68 -19.44
CA TYR A 333 10.67 -7.74 -18.86
C TYR A 333 12.15 -8.11 -19.02
N ALA A 334 12.49 -9.41 -19.12
CA ALA A 334 13.87 -9.87 -19.19
C ALA A 334 14.40 -9.91 -20.63
N TRP A 335 15.71 -9.67 -20.80
CA TRP A 335 16.35 -9.53 -22.12
C TRP A 335 17.62 -10.36 -22.26
N THR A 336 17.89 -10.81 -23.48
CA THR A 336 19.22 -11.35 -23.85
C THR A 336 20.03 -10.34 -24.67
N PRO A 337 21.37 -10.49 -24.74
CA PRO A 337 22.19 -9.67 -25.64
C PRO A 337 21.73 -9.74 -27.10
N ASP A 338 21.33 -10.92 -27.59
CA ASP A 338 20.90 -11.11 -28.97
C ASP A 338 19.59 -10.37 -29.28
N GLU A 339 18.66 -10.31 -28.32
CA GLU A 339 17.44 -9.50 -28.45
C GLU A 339 17.74 -8.01 -28.52
N LEU A 340 18.66 -7.50 -27.69
CA LEU A 340 19.09 -6.10 -27.76
C LEU A 340 19.70 -5.78 -29.12
N LEU A 341 20.58 -6.63 -29.64
CA LEU A 341 21.19 -6.47 -30.96
C LEU A 341 20.16 -6.52 -32.08
N SER A 342 19.15 -7.39 -31.96
CA SER A 342 18.08 -7.50 -32.95
C SER A 342 17.20 -6.24 -33.02
N VAL A 343 16.92 -5.60 -31.87
CA VAL A 343 16.08 -4.39 -31.81
C VAL A 343 16.87 -3.13 -32.18
N LEU A 344 18.08 -3.01 -31.65
CA LEU A 344 18.84 -1.75 -31.68
C LEU A 344 19.89 -1.71 -32.81
N GLY A 345 20.22 -2.86 -33.40
CA GLY A 345 21.40 -3.03 -34.24
C GLY A 345 22.67 -3.22 -33.41
N PHE A 346 23.78 -3.52 -34.09
CA PHE A 346 25.02 -3.92 -33.40
C PHE A 346 25.59 -2.85 -32.48
N GLU A 347 25.72 -1.60 -32.96
CA GLU A 347 26.38 -0.53 -32.21
C GLU A 347 25.60 -0.13 -30.95
N ASP A 348 24.30 0.13 -31.08
CA ASP A 348 23.44 0.49 -29.96
C ASP A 348 23.12 -0.71 -29.07
N GLY A 349 23.03 -1.93 -29.62
CA GLY A 349 22.78 -3.13 -28.83
C GLY A 349 23.95 -3.48 -27.91
N VAL A 350 25.20 -3.40 -28.39
CA VAL A 350 26.38 -3.60 -27.53
C VAL A 350 26.47 -2.51 -26.46
N TRP A 351 26.21 -1.25 -26.84
CA TRP A 351 26.21 -0.14 -25.89
C TRP A 351 25.14 -0.30 -24.81
N ALA A 352 23.90 -0.63 -25.20
CA ALA A 352 22.78 -0.86 -24.30
C ALA A 352 23.03 -2.06 -23.39
N ALA A 353 23.64 -3.15 -23.88
CA ALA A 353 23.98 -4.30 -23.06
C ALA A 353 24.94 -3.93 -21.92
N GLY A 354 25.95 -3.10 -22.21
CA GLY A 354 26.87 -2.59 -21.19
C GLY A 354 26.19 -1.63 -20.19
N LEU A 355 25.37 -0.71 -20.69
CA LEU A 355 24.65 0.26 -19.85
C LEU A 355 23.62 -0.42 -18.94
N LEU A 356 22.88 -1.40 -19.46
CA LEU A 356 21.75 -2.05 -18.79
C LEU A 356 22.13 -3.33 -18.03
N ALA A 357 23.42 -3.62 -17.92
CA ALA A 357 23.97 -4.83 -17.29
C ALA A 357 23.44 -6.16 -17.87
N VAL A 358 23.20 -6.21 -19.19
CA VAL A 358 22.75 -7.43 -19.88
C VAL A 358 23.94 -8.26 -20.32
N SER A 359 23.98 -9.52 -19.90
CA SER A 359 25.08 -10.45 -20.20
C SER A 359 24.61 -11.80 -20.70
N SER A 360 25.50 -12.57 -21.33
CA SER A 360 25.20 -13.94 -21.77
C SER A 360 25.09 -14.96 -20.63
N ALA A 361 25.59 -14.63 -19.44
CA ALA A 361 25.37 -15.44 -18.24
C ALA A 361 23.93 -15.27 -17.72
N GLY A 362 23.31 -14.13 -18.00
CA GLY A 362 22.03 -13.73 -17.43
C GLY A 362 22.14 -13.33 -15.96
N THR A 363 21.17 -12.54 -15.50
CA THR A 363 20.88 -12.35 -14.07
C THR A 363 19.60 -13.08 -13.65
N PHE A 364 18.85 -13.61 -14.62
CA PHE A 364 17.58 -14.29 -14.46
C PHE A 364 17.56 -15.61 -15.25
N GLU A 365 16.43 -16.31 -15.18
CA GLU A 365 16.25 -17.63 -15.77
C GLU A 365 16.54 -17.67 -17.28
N ALA A 366 16.88 -18.86 -17.77
CA ALA A 366 17.18 -19.13 -19.17
C ALA A 366 18.26 -18.23 -19.82
N GLY A 367 19.17 -17.65 -19.02
CA GLY A 367 20.25 -16.79 -19.50
C GLY A 367 19.78 -15.37 -19.87
N THR A 368 18.58 -14.98 -19.45
CA THR A 368 18.06 -13.62 -19.59
C THR A 368 18.60 -12.71 -18.47
N SER A 369 18.56 -11.40 -18.68
CA SER A 369 18.94 -10.40 -17.69
C SER A 369 17.78 -9.47 -17.40
N VAL A 370 17.57 -9.17 -16.12
CA VAL A 370 16.72 -8.05 -15.70
C VAL A 370 17.51 -6.75 -15.92
N LEU A 371 16.89 -5.78 -16.58
CA LEU A 371 17.54 -4.52 -16.90
C LEU A 371 17.80 -3.72 -15.62
N GLN A 372 19.04 -3.28 -15.45
CA GLN A 372 19.47 -2.38 -14.38
C GLN A 372 19.97 -1.08 -15.02
N LEU A 373 20.11 0.00 -14.26
CA LEU A 373 20.79 1.22 -14.74
C LEU A 373 21.83 1.69 -13.70
N PRO A 374 22.97 0.98 -13.57
CA PRO A 374 23.92 1.21 -12.49
C PRO A 374 24.58 2.60 -12.51
N ALA A 375 24.60 3.26 -13.67
CA ALA A 375 25.13 4.60 -13.84
C ALA A 375 24.26 5.40 -14.80
N ASP A 376 24.27 6.73 -14.66
CA ASP A 376 23.57 7.61 -15.58
C ASP A 376 24.25 7.60 -16.97
N PRO A 377 23.48 7.63 -18.06
CA PRO A 377 24.03 7.55 -19.41
C PRO A 377 24.86 8.79 -19.75
N GLU A 378 26.10 8.59 -20.24
CA GLU A 378 26.98 9.68 -20.71
C GLU A 378 26.40 10.45 -21.90
N ASP A 379 25.54 9.79 -22.69
CA ASP A 379 24.81 10.38 -23.82
C ASP A 379 23.29 10.23 -23.61
N PRO A 380 22.64 11.23 -22.98
CA PRO A 380 21.21 11.20 -22.71
C PRO A 380 20.34 11.10 -23.97
N ALA A 381 20.74 11.75 -25.07
CA ALA A 381 19.97 11.72 -26.31
C ALA A 381 19.99 10.33 -26.96
N ARG A 382 21.15 9.65 -26.92
CA ARG A 382 21.26 8.25 -27.34
C ARG A 382 20.45 7.34 -26.42
N TRP A 383 20.50 7.55 -25.10
CA TRP A 383 19.70 6.80 -24.15
C TRP A 383 18.20 6.93 -24.44
N ASP A 384 17.68 8.14 -24.62
CA ASP A 384 16.25 8.36 -24.89
C ASP A 384 15.80 7.60 -26.15
N SER A 385 16.62 7.62 -27.20
CA SER A 385 16.37 6.86 -28.44
C SER A 385 16.41 5.34 -28.23
N VAL A 386 17.39 4.84 -27.48
CA VAL A 386 17.52 3.40 -27.16
C VAL A 386 16.37 2.94 -26.27
N ARG A 387 16.08 3.66 -25.18
CA ARG A 387 14.97 3.39 -24.27
C ARG A 387 13.65 3.31 -25.02
N SER A 388 13.38 4.30 -25.89
CA SER A 388 12.13 4.35 -26.67
C SER A 388 11.98 3.13 -27.60
N ARG A 389 13.04 2.74 -28.33
CA ARG A 389 13.01 1.57 -29.21
C ARG A 389 12.87 0.26 -28.44
N LEU A 390 13.55 0.12 -27.30
CA LEU A 390 13.39 -1.05 -26.44
C LEU A 390 11.99 -1.12 -25.84
N PHE A 391 11.43 0.01 -25.41
CA PHE A 391 10.07 0.09 -24.88
C PHE A 391 9.03 -0.27 -25.97
N GLU A 392 9.20 0.23 -27.19
CA GLU A 392 8.34 -0.14 -28.34
C GLU A 392 8.42 -1.64 -28.63
N ALA A 393 9.64 -2.20 -28.70
CA ALA A 393 9.82 -3.63 -28.90
C ALA A 393 9.24 -4.47 -27.76
N ARG A 394 9.36 -4.00 -26.51
CA ARG A 394 8.76 -4.64 -25.34
C ARG A 394 7.24 -4.63 -25.41
N SER A 395 6.65 -3.52 -25.84
CA SER A 395 5.19 -3.35 -25.93
C SER A 395 4.56 -4.30 -26.96
N ALA A 396 5.35 -4.82 -27.90
CA ALA A 396 4.93 -5.84 -28.87
C ALA A 396 5.08 -7.28 -28.35
N ARG A 397 5.73 -7.49 -27.20
CA ARG A 397 5.75 -8.80 -26.50
C ARG A 397 4.38 -9.07 -25.86
N PRO A 398 4.06 -10.33 -25.49
CA PRO A 398 3.02 -10.60 -24.52
C PRO A 398 3.17 -9.66 -23.30
N GLN A 399 2.05 -9.11 -22.82
CA GLN A 399 2.02 -8.18 -21.69
C GLN A 399 1.39 -8.86 -20.47
N PRO A 400 1.81 -8.50 -19.24
CA PRO A 400 1.19 -9.02 -18.04
C PRO A 400 -0.29 -8.66 -17.98
N GLY A 401 -1.08 -9.55 -17.37
CA GLY A 401 -2.48 -9.27 -17.09
C GLY A 401 -2.61 -8.06 -16.18
N ARG A 402 -3.59 -7.18 -16.46
CA ARG A 402 -3.93 -6.07 -15.57
C ARG A 402 -5.15 -6.45 -14.74
N ASP A 403 -5.04 -6.33 -13.43
CA ASP A 403 -6.20 -6.46 -12.54
C ASP A 403 -6.91 -5.10 -12.46
N ASP A 404 -7.94 -4.93 -13.29
CA ASP A 404 -8.73 -3.70 -13.43
C ASP A 404 -9.58 -3.35 -12.19
N LYS A 405 -9.45 -4.11 -11.10
CA LYS A 405 -10.11 -3.80 -9.84
C LYS A 405 -9.66 -2.43 -9.32
N VAL A 406 -10.62 -1.58 -9.02
CA VAL A 406 -10.39 -0.30 -8.36
C VAL A 406 -10.60 -0.52 -6.87
N VAL A 407 -9.52 -0.49 -6.08
CA VAL A 407 -9.56 -0.62 -4.61
C VAL A 407 -9.50 0.77 -3.97
N THR A 408 -10.42 1.07 -3.06
CA THR A 408 -10.59 2.40 -2.45
C THR A 408 -9.34 2.87 -1.74
N ALA A 409 -8.78 2.07 -0.81
CA ALA A 409 -7.58 2.44 -0.07
C ALA A 409 -6.40 2.75 -1.01
N TRP A 410 -6.18 1.91 -2.02
CA TRP A 410 -5.02 2.02 -2.91
C TRP A 410 -5.12 3.21 -3.85
N ASN A 411 -6.33 3.48 -4.34
CA ASN A 411 -6.60 4.70 -5.09
C ASN A 411 -6.55 5.94 -4.19
N GLY A 412 -6.94 5.85 -2.91
CA GLY A 412 -6.73 6.91 -1.92
C GLY A 412 -5.25 7.28 -1.76
N LEU A 413 -4.37 6.29 -1.64
CA LEU A 413 -2.91 6.50 -1.63
C LEU A 413 -2.41 7.14 -2.92
N ALA A 414 -2.92 6.71 -4.09
CA ALA A 414 -2.55 7.29 -5.38
C ALA A 414 -3.02 8.75 -5.51
N VAL A 415 -4.23 9.07 -5.01
CA VAL A 415 -4.76 10.43 -4.96
C VAL A 415 -3.86 11.32 -4.09
N THR A 416 -3.46 10.87 -2.90
CA THR A 416 -2.51 11.59 -2.04
C THR A 416 -1.20 11.85 -2.77
N ALA A 417 -0.59 10.81 -3.34
CA ALA A 417 0.71 10.91 -4.00
C ALA A 417 0.68 11.87 -5.20
N LEU A 418 -0.35 11.77 -6.05
CA LEU A 418 -0.52 12.66 -7.22
C LEU A 418 -0.84 14.10 -6.83
N ALA A 419 -1.67 14.32 -5.80
CA ALA A 419 -2.00 15.66 -5.33
C ALA A 419 -0.79 16.36 -4.71
N GLU A 420 -0.05 15.67 -3.83
CA GLU A 420 1.14 16.22 -3.17
C GLU A 420 2.30 16.40 -4.16
N ALA A 421 2.60 15.40 -4.99
CA ALA A 421 3.65 15.50 -6.00
C ALA A 421 3.32 16.58 -7.04
N GLY A 422 2.07 16.64 -7.49
CA GLY A 422 1.60 17.64 -8.45
C GLY A 422 1.70 19.06 -7.91
N ALA A 423 1.26 19.27 -6.67
CA ALA A 423 1.33 20.58 -6.02
C ALA A 423 2.79 20.99 -5.70
N GLY A 424 3.64 20.05 -5.28
CA GLY A 424 5.02 20.29 -4.86
C GLY A 424 6.01 20.45 -6.01
N LEU A 425 5.77 19.81 -7.15
CA LEU A 425 6.64 19.84 -8.34
C LEU A 425 6.08 20.70 -9.49
N GLY A 426 4.95 21.39 -9.26
CA GLY A 426 4.36 22.30 -10.26
C GLY A 426 3.74 21.58 -11.45
N ARG A 427 3.09 20.44 -11.23
CA ARG A 427 2.42 19.59 -12.23
C ARG A 427 0.90 19.57 -12.01
N PRO A 428 0.16 20.60 -12.44
CA PRO A 428 -1.28 20.69 -12.21
C PRO A 428 -2.07 19.52 -12.82
N GLU A 429 -1.58 18.94 -13.92
CA GLU A 429 -2.19 17.79 -14.58
C GLU A 429 -2.22 16.53 -13.70
N TRP A 430 -1.30 16.39 -12.74
CA TRP A 430 -1.31 15.29 -11.76
C TRP A 430 -2.39 15.52 -10.70
N VAL A 431 -2.57 16.76 -10.25
CA VAL A 431 -3.66 17.15 -9.34
C VAL A 431 -5.02 16.91 -9.98
N GLU A 432 -5.17 17.22 -11.27
CA GLU A 432 -6.40 16.95 -12.03
C GLU A 432 -6.70 15.45 -12.14
N ALA A 433 -5.69 14.61 -12.38
CA ALA A 433 -5.84 13.16 -12.39
C ALA A 433 -6.29 12.63 -11.02
N ALA A 434 -5.69 13.12 -9.93
CA ALA A 434 -6.09 12.80 -8.56
C ALA A 434 -7.54 13.22 -8.28
N ALA A 435 -7.92 14.44 -8.66
CA ALA A 435 -9.27 14.97 -8.47
C ALA A 435 -10.33 14.21 -9.28
N HIS A 436 -9.96 13.70 -10.45
CA HIS A 436 -10.86 12.86 -11.24
C HIS A 436 -11.07 11.50 -10.59
N CYS A 437 -10.01 10.81 -10.18
CA CYS A 437 -10.08 9.55 -9.46
C CYS A 437 -10.91 9.68 -8.17
N ALA A 438 -10.66 10.71 -7.35
CA ALA A 438 -11.41 10.93 -6.12
C ALA A 438 -12.92 11.17 -6.36
N ARG A 439 -13.29 11.93 -7.41
CA ARG A 439 -14.71 12.10 -7.78
C ARG A 439 -15.36 10.79 -8.20
N THR A 440 -14.67 9.97 -8.98
CA THR A 440 -15.16 8.65 -9.38
C THR A 440 -15.38 7.76 -8.16
N LEU A 441 -14.41 7.67 -7.24
CA LEU A 441 -14.57 6.91 -6.00
C LEU A 441 -15.75 7.40 -5.16
N LEU A 442 -15.90 8.71 -4.97
CA LEU A 442 -17.02 9.26 -4.20
C LEU A 442 -18.38 9.02 -4.89
N GLY A 443 -18.42 8.96 -6.22
CA GLY A 443 -19.63 8.73 -7.00
C GLY A 443 -20.02 7.26 -7.12
N GLU A 444 -19.05 6.34 -7.14
CA GLU A 444 -19.27 4.91 -7.33
C GLU A 444 -19.21 4.15 -6.00
N HIS A 445 -18.17 4.37 -5.19
CA HIS A 445 -17.92 3.55 -4.01
C HIS A 445 -18.67 4.01 -2.76
N LEU A 446 -19.18 5.24 -2.70
CA LEU A 446 -20.08 5.64 -1.61
C LEU A 446 -21.53 5.27 -1.95
N VAL A 447 -21.98 4.13 -1.45
CA VAL A 447 -23.31 3.58 -1.69
C VAL A 447 -24.12 3.67 -0.39
N ASP A 448 -25.27 4.34 -0.44
CA ASP A 448 -26.17 4.51 0.71
C ASP A 448 -25.48 5.07 1.97
N GLY A 449 -24.49 5.95 1.77
CA GLY A 449 -23.71 6.56 2.86
C GLY A 449 -22.65 5.63 3.48
N ARG A 450 -22.37 4.49 2.87
CA ARG A 450 -21.31 3.55 3.27
C ARG A 450 -20.30 3.39 2.14
N LEU A 451 -19.02 3.37 2.49
CA LEU A 451 -17.94 3.20 1.53
C LEU A 451 -17.82 1.70 1.18
N ARG A 452 -17.58 1.42 -0.10
CA ARG A 452 -17.29 0.09 -0.63
C ARG A 452 -15.80 -0.05 -0.86
N ARG A 453 -15.29 -1.28 -0.76
CA ARG A 453 -13.87 -1.55 -0.88
C ARG A 453 -13.40 -1.56 -2.32
N ALA A 454 -14.16 -2.18 -3.21
CA ALA A 454 -13.72 -2.42 -4.57
C ALA A 454 -14.84 -2.35 -5.61
N SER A 455 -14.45 -2.06 -6.85
CA SER A 455 -15.27 -2.22 -8.04
C SER A 455 -14.46 -2.82 -9.18
N LEU A 456 -15.14 -3.36 -10.19
CA LEU A 456 -14.52 -3.86 -11.42
C LEU A 456 -15.35 -3.41 -12.62
N GLY A 457 -14.72 -2.71 -13.57
CA GLY A 457 -15.40 -2.21 -14.78
C GLY A 457 -16.61 -1.31 -14.47
N GLY A 458 -16.51 -0.50 -13.41
CA GLY A 458 -17.59 0.37 -12.92
C GLY A 458 -18.71 -0.33 -12.16
N VAL A 459 -18.60 -1.66 -11.95
CA VAL A 459 -19.54 -2.43 -11.12
C VAL A 459 -18.98 -2.54 -9.71
N VAL A 460 -19.65 -1.89 -8.76
CA VAL A 460 -19.27 -1.87 -7.35
C VAL A 460 -19.55 -3.23 -6.71
N GLY A 461 -18.56 -3.77 -6.01
CA GLY A 461 -18.68 -5.05 -5.31
C GLY A 461 -19.40 -4.93 -3.95
N ASP A 462 -19.78 -6.08 -3.40
CA ASP A 462 -20.47 -6.15 -2.11
C ASP A 462 -19.53 -5.96 -0.91
N ALA A 463 -18.22 -6.10 -1.10
CA ALA A 463 -17.22 -5.93 -0.05
C ALA A 463 -17.32 -4.54 0.60
N ALA A 464 -17.63 -4.51 1.90
CA ALA A 464 -17.62 -3.28 2.69
C ALA A 464 -16.19 -2.74 2.81
N ALA A 465 -16.05 -1.41 2.77
CA ALA A 465 -14.78 -0.77 3.07
C ALA A 465 -14.34 -1.09 4.50
N VAL A 466 -13.03 -1.29 4.68
CA VAL A 466 -12.40 -1.45 5.99
C VAL A 466 -11.75 -0.12 6.41
N LEU A 467 -11.06 -0.09 7.55
CA LEU A 467 -10.52 1.15 8.13
C LEU A 467 -9.53 1.87 7.19
N ASP A 468 -8.66 1.12 6.51
CA ASP A 468 -7.66 1.66 5.60
C ASP A 468 -8.27 2.41 4.41
N ASP A 469 -9.41 1.93 3.89
CA ASP A 469 -10.16 2.56 2.81
C ASP A 469 -10.65 3.96 3.21
N HIS A 470 -11.11 4.10 4.45
CA HIS A 470 -11.56 5.39 4.99
C HIS A 470 -10.38 6.33 5.24
N GLY A 471 -9.33 5.84 5.92
CA GLY A 471 -8.14 6.62 6.24
C GLY A 471 -7.43 7.13 4.98
N ALA A 472 -7.10 6.23 4.05
CA ALA A 472 -6.37 6.58 2.84
C ALA A 472 -7.17 7.52 1.92
N LEU A 473 -8.47 7.29 1.72
CA LEU A 473 -9.29 8.20 0.93
C LEU A 473 -9.44 9.57 1.61
N ALA A 474 -9.65 9.62 2.93
CA ALA A 474 -9.73 10.88 3.66
C ALA A 474 -8.43 11.70 3.54
N VAL A 475 -7.26 11.06 3.68
CA VAL A 475 -5.96 11.73 3.44
C VAL A 475 -5.87 12.26 2.02
N GLY A 476 -6.26 11.47 1.00
CA GLY A 476 -6.27 11.90 -0.39
C GLY A 476 -7.17 13.12 -0.65
N LEU A 477 -8.37 13.14 -0.07
CA LEU A 477 -9.28 14.28 -0.16
C LEU A 477 -8.72 15.52 0.55
N LEU A 478 -8.07 15.37 1.71
CA LEU A 478 -7.42 16.50 2.39
C LEU A 478 -6.21 17.03 1.60
N ALA A 479 -5.46 16.16 0.91
CA ALA A 479 -4.41 16.57 0.00
C ALA A 479 -4.96 17.35 -1.22
N LEU A 480 -6.10 16.92 -1.77
CA LEU A 480 -6.81 17.66 -2.82
C LEU A 480 -7.33 19.02 -2.35
N HIS A 481 -7.85 19.11 -1.12
CA HIS A 481 -8.23 20.39 -0.52
C HIS A 481 -7.05 21.36 -0.47
N GLN A 482 -5.87 20.89 -0.06
CA GLN A 482 -4.64 21.68 -0.03
C GLN A 482 -4.13 22.07 -1.43
N ALA A 483 -4.23 21.16 -2.39
CA ALA A 483 -3.77 21.39 -3.76
C ALA A 483 -4.69 22.35 -4.53
N THR A 484 -5.99 22.33 -4.27
CA THR A 484 -7.01 23.06 -5.07
C THR A 484 -7.64 24.25 -4.34
N GLY A 485 -7.65 24.26 -3.01
CA GLY A 485 -8.41 25.20 -2.19
C GLY A 485 -9.92 24.93 -2.15
N ASP A 486 -10.41 23.87 -2.82
CA ASP A 486 -11.84 23.58 -2.91
C ASP A 486 -12.36 22.90 -1.64
N LEU A 487 -13.40 23.49 -1.04
CA LEU A 487 -14.01 23.06 0.22
C LEU A 487 -14.84 21.77 0.09
N GLU A 488 -15.23 21.37 -1.12
CA GLU A 488 -15.93 20.10 -1.34
C GLU A 488 -15.06 18.96 -0.81
N TRP A 489 -13.77 18.95 -1.12
CA TRP A 489 -12.85 17.91 -0.68
C TRP A 489 -12.72 17.83 0.84
N LEU A 490 -12.62 18.96 1.53
CA LEU A 490 -12.60 19.01 2.99
C LEU A 490 -13.89 18.42 3.56
N THR A 491 -15.04 18.84 3.04
CA THR A 491 -16.35 18.38 3.51
C THR A 491 -16.48 16.86 3.39
N ARG A 492 -16.07 16.30 2.24
CA ARG A 492 -16.12 14.85 1.99
C ARG A 492 -15.14 14.07 2.86
N ALA A 493 -13.95 14.64 3.12
CA ALA A 493 -12.99 14.03 4.04
C ALA A 493 -13.53 13.98 5.48
N GLU A 494 -14.13 15.08 5.96
CA GLU A 494 -14.73 15.15 7.30
C GLU A 494 -15.87 14.14 7.47
N GLU A 495 -16.70 13.93 6.44
CA GLU A 495 -17.75 12.91 6.44
C GLU A 495 -17.19 11.49 6.56
N LEU A 496 -16.12 11.15 5.84
CA LEU A 496 -15.48 9.83 5.91
C LEU A 496 -14.79 9.62 7.27
N ILE A 497 -14.14 10.64 7.81
CA ILE A 497 -13.53 10.59 9.15
C ILE A 497 -14.61 10.42 10.22
N ASP A 498 -15.72 11.15 10.12
CA ASP A 498 -16.85 11.03 11.04
C ASP A 498 -17.45 9.61 10.98
N LEU A 499 -17.58 9.03 9.79
CA LEU A 499 -18.04 7.65 9.58
C LEU A 499 -17.06 6.62 10.19
N ALA A 500 -15.76 6.81 9.98
CA ALA A 500 -14.72 5.95 10.55
C ALA A 500 -14.73 5.98 12.08
N ILE A 501 -14.81 7.17 12.69
CA ILE A 501 -14.94 7.33 14.14
C ILE A 501 -16.19 6.59 14.66
N ALA A 502 -17.32 6.71 13.97
CA ALA A 502 -18.57 6.12 14.41
C ALA A 502 -18.56 4.58 14.40
N HIS A 503 -17.95 3.96 13.39
CA HIS A 503 -18.08 2.52 13.17
C HIS A 503 -16.84 1.71 13.49
N PHE A 504 -15.65 2.32 13.54
CA PHE A 504 -14.38 1.60 13.65
C PHE A 504 -13.60 1.92 14.93
N ALA A 505 -13.87 3.06 15.58
CA ALA A 505 -13.24 3.36 16.87
C ALA A 505 -13.71 2.38 17.95
N ASP A 506 -12.82 2.01 18.86
CA ASP A 506 -13.20 1.28 20.06
C ASP A 506 -13.82 2.25 21.08
N PRO A 507 -15.12 2.11 21.42
CA PRO A 507 -15.77 3.01 22.38
C PRO A 507 -15.21 2.89 23.80
N GLU A 508 -14.55 1.77 24.14
CA GLU A 508 -14.00 1.52 25.48
C GLU A 508 -12.53 1.94 25.60
N GLU A 509 -11.80 2.03 24.49
CA GLU A 509 -10.36 2.27 24.44
C GLU A 509 -10.02 3.42 23.47
N PRO A 510 -9.98 4.68 23.94
CA PRO A 510 -9.68 5.84 23.08
C PRO A 510 -8.40 5.66 22.25
N GLY A 511 -8.47 6.04 20.98
CA GLY A 511 -7.38 5.91 20.02
C GLY A 511 -7.16 4.50 19.47
N SER A 512 -7.89 3.49 19.97
CA SER A 512 -7.87 2.15 19.40
C SER A 512 -8.91 2.00 18.29
N TRP A 513 -8.53 1.28 17.25
CA TRP A 513 -9.33 1.11 16.05
C TRP A 513 -9.47 -0.36 15.68
N PHE A 514 -10.64 -0.73 15.16
CA PHE A 514 -10.88 -1.99 14.48
C PHE A 514 -10.73 -1.83 12.98
N ASP A 515 -10.29 -2.90 12.31
CA ASP A 515 -10.14 -2.88 10.85
C ASP A 515 -11.50 -2.97 10.15
N THR A 516 -12.46 -3.73 10.70
CA THR A 516 -13.82 -3.83 10.14
C THR A 516 -14.81 -2.96 10.92
N ALA A 517 -15.94 -2.59 10.30
CA ALA A 517 -17.03 -1.86 10.97
C ALA A 517 -17.72 -2.70 12.06
N ASP A 518 -18.41 -2.05 13.00
CA ASP A 518 -19.13 -2.69 14.10
C ASP A 518 -20.40 -3.42 13.66
N ASP A 519 -20.92 -3.07 12.49
CA ASP A 519 -22.06 -3.68 11.80
C ASP A 519 -21.65 -4.65 10.68
N ALA A 520 -20.35 -4.97 10.55
CA ALA A 520 -19.83 -5.93 9.57
C ALA A 520 -20.16 -7.39 9.91
N GLU A 521 -19.91 -8.31 8.96
CA GLU A 521 -20.02 -9.75 9.17
C GLU A 521 -19.16 -10.17 10.38
N ALA A 522 -19.76 -10.89 11.34
CA ALA A 522 -19.05 -11.35 12.53
C ALA A 522 -18.11 -12.51 12.19
N LEU A 523 -16.81 -12.27 12.37
CA LEU A 523 -15.75 -13.29 12.29
C LEU A 523 -15.36 -13.78 13.69
N ILE A 524 -14.38 -14.71 13.74
CA ILE A 524 -13.84 -15.27 15.01
C ILE A 524 -13.40 -14.16 15.96
N THR A 525 -12.74 -13.15 15.40
CA THR A 525 -12.31 -11.94 16.09
C THR A 525 -12.54 -10.77 15.16
N ARG A 526 -12.80 -9.58 15.72
CA ARG A 526 -12.77 -8.34 14.93
C ARG A 526 -11.31 -7.87 14.84
N PRO A 527 -10.67 -7.93 13.66
CA PRO A 527 -9.23 -7.71 13.55
C PRO A 527 -8.85 -6.26 13.87
N ARG A 528 -7.62 -6.11 14.36
CA ARG A 528 -6.94 -4.84 14.62
C ARG A 528 -5.46 -5.02 14.30
N ASP A 529 -5.02 -4.68 13.09
CA ASP A 529 -3.59 -4.66 12.76
C ASP A 529 -3.01 -3.25 12.93
N PRO A 530 -2.21 -3.00 13.97
CA PRO A 530 -1.59 -1.70 14.17
C PRO A 530 -0.30 -1.52 13.36
N PHE A 531 0.24 -2.57 12.74
CA PHE A 531 1.54 -2.51 12.08
C PHE A 531 1.42 -2.04 10.63
N ASP A 532 2.36 -1.19 10.21
CA ASP A 532 2.51 -0.86 8.81
C ASP A 532 3.20 -2.04 8.10
N GLY A 533 2.54 -2.56 7.06
CA GLY A 533 3.04 -3.64 6.21
C GLY A 533 3.47 -3.12 4.85
N ALA A 534 3.06 -3.81 3.77
CA ALA A 534 3.20 -3.30 2.40
C ALA A 534 2.37 -2.00 2.18
N THR A 535 1.29 -1.86 2.94
CA THR A 535 0.50 -0.63 3.06
C THR A 535 0.55 -0.11 4.49
N PRO A 536 0.33 1.19 4.72
CA PRO A 536 0.11 1.70 6.06
C PRO A 536 -1.12 1.04 6.69
N SER A 537 -1.10 0.84 8.01
CA SER A 537 -2.26 0.32 8.74
C SER A 537 -3.46 1.27 8.68
N GLY A 538 -4.67 0.73 8.87
CA GLY A 538 -5.87 1.56 9.02
C GLY A 538 -5.73 2.58 10.16
N ALA A 539 -5.13 2.18 11.27
CA ALA A 539 -4.90 3.06 12.41
C ALA A 539 -3.88 4.19 12.10
N SER A 540 -2.79 3.89 11.38
CA SER A 540 -1.78 4.91 11.05
C SER A 540 -2.30 5.91 9.99
N THR A 541 -3.06 5.44 8.99
CA THR A 541 -3.73 6.33 8.02
C THR A 541 -4.81 7.19 8.66
N MET A 542 -5.58 6.65 9.61
CA MET A 542 -6.52 7.45 10.40
C MET A 542 -5.80 8.49 11.25
N ALA A 543 -4.63 8.18 11.82
CA ALA A 543 -3.84 9.17 12.53
C ALA A 543 -3.41 10.33 11.60
N GLU A 544 -2.97 10.05 10.37
CA GLU A 544 -2.66 11.08 9.37
C GLU A 544 -3.91 11.91 9.01
N ALA A 545 -5.03 11.25 8.71
CA ALA A 545 -6.28 11.91 8.35
C ALA A 545 -6.78 12.85 9.46
N LEU A 546 -6.80 12.37 10.71
CA LEU A 546 -7.23 13.15 11.87
C LEU A 546 -6.30 14.33 12.14
N LEU A 547 -4.97 14.13 12.04
CA LEU A 547 -4.00 15.20 12.26
C LEU A 547 -4.13 16.31 11.22
N ALA A 548 -4.27 15.95 9.95
CA ALA A 548 -4.46 16.92 8.87
C ALA A 548 -5.83 17.60 8.95
N ALA A 549 -6.91 16.85 9.19
CA ALA A 549 -8.26 17.40 9.35
C ALA A 549 -8.35 18.35 10.55
N ALA A 550 -7.69 18.03 11.67
CA ALA A 550 -7.63 18.92 12.83
C ALA A 550 -7.09 20.31 12.49
N ALA A 551 -6.19 20.42 11.52
CA ALA A 551 -5.60 21.68 11.08
C ALA A 551 -6.41 22.40 9.99
N LEU A 552 -7.27 21.68 9.26
CA LEU A 552 -8.04 22.21 8.12
C LEU A 552 -9.50 22.51 8.47
N ALA A 553 -10.06 21.80 9.45
CA ALA A 553 -11.47 21.86 9.83
C ALA A 553 -11.84 23.14 10.60
N GLY A 554 -13.14 23.42 10.66
CA GLY A 554 -13.69 24.47 11.54
C GLY A 554 -13.48 24.17 13.03
N PRO A 555 -13.57 25.16 13.94
CA PRO A 555 -13.13 25.04 15.34
C PRO A 555 -13.70 23.86 16.13
N GLU A 556 -14.98 23.52 15.94
CA GLU A 556 -15.65 22.41 16.64
C GLU A 556 -15.07 21.05 16.20
N ARG A 557 -15.02 20.79 14.89
CA ARG A 557 -14.45 19.57 14.31
C ARG A 557 -12.95 19.49 14.55
N SER A 558 -12.24 20.61 14.42
CA SER A 558 -10.79 20.73 14.67
C SER A 558 -10.41 20.20 16.06
N ALA A 559 -11.09 20.65 17.12
CA ALA A 559 -10.81 20.20 18.48
C ALA A 559 -11.08 18.69 18.66
N ARG A 560 -12.16 18.18 18.07
CA ARG A 560 -12.51 16.75 18.15
C ARG A 560 -11.50 15.87 17.41
N TYR A 561 -11.10 16.25 16.20
CA TYR A 561 -10.10 15.50 15.42
C TYR A 561 -8.72 15.59 16.05
N ALA A 562 -8.33 16.75 16.63
CA ALA A 562 -7.06 16.88 17.35
C ALA A 562 -6.98 15.93 18.55
N ALA A 563 -8.07 15.80 19.32
CA ALA A 563 -8.13 14.86 20.44
C ALA A 563 -8.02 13.41 19.96
N ALA A 564 -8.79 13.02 18.93
CA ALA A 564 -8.73 11.67 18.38
C ALA A 564 -7.36 11.34 17.75
N ALA A 565 -6.70 12.31 17.11
CA ALA A 565 -5.34 12.16 16.60
C ALA A 565 -4.34 11.92 17.74
N ALA A 566 -4.45 12.67 18.84
CA ALA A 566 -3.59 12.52 20.01
C ALA A 566 -3.78 11.15 20.68
N ASP A 567 -5.03 10.71 20.87
CA ASP A 567 -5.33 9.39 21.43
C ASP A 567 -4.81 8.27 20.53
N THR A 568 -4.96 8.41 19.21
CA THR A 568 -4.47 7.41 18.24
C THR A 568 -2.94 7.33 18.25
N LEU A 569 -2.26 8.48 18.29
CA LEU A 569 -0.80 8.54 18.38
C LEU A 569 -0.27 8.01 19.72
N ASP A 570 -0.98 8.20 20.83
CA ASP A 570 -0.65 7.63 22.13
C ASP A 570 -0.63 6.10 22.12
N ARG A 571 -1.42 5.46 21.25
CA ARG A 571 -1.33 4.01 20.99
C ARG A 571 -0.10 3.67 20.13
N GLY A 572 0.16 4.48 19.10
CA GLY A 572 1.27 4.29 18.16
C GLY A 572 2.67 4.40 18.78
N VAL A 573 2.84 5.10 19.92
CA VAL A 573 4.16 5.25 20.58
C VAL A 573 4.82 3.92 20.93
N LEU A 574 4.03 2.89 21.26
CA LEU A 574 4.57 1.58 21.60
C LEU A 574 5.21 0.90 20.39
N LEU A 575 4.61 1.07 19.21
CA LEU A 575 5.12 0.56 17.94
C LEU A 575 6.41 1.28 17.57
N LEU A 576 6.45 2.61 17.70
CA LEU A 576 7.66 3.40 17.48
C LEU A 576 8.80 2.97 18.41
N ALA A 577 8.49 2.70 19.68
CA ALA A 577 9.48 2.28 20.67
C ALA A 577 10.03 0.86 20.45
N ARG A 578 9.23 -0.06 19.91
CA ARG A 578 9.55 -1.50 19.87
C ARG A 578 9.73 -2.10 18.48
N ALA A 579 9.14 -1.48 17.46
CA ALA A 579 9.01 -2.02 16.11
C ALA A 579 9.07 -0.90 15.05
N ALA A 580 9.97 0.08 15.22
CA ALA A 580 10.08 1.26 14.36
C ALA A 580 10.09 0.96 12.85
N ARG A 581 10.67 -0.18 12.44
CA ARG A 581 10.71 -0.62 11.03
C ARG A 581 9.33 -0.94 10.45
N SER A 582 8.41 -1.43 11.28
CA SER A 582 7.01 -1.74 10.94
C SER A 582 6.05 -0.62 11.38
N ALA A 583 6.59 0.58 11.60
CA ALA A 583 5.85 1.76 12.06
C ALA A 583 6.29 3.02 11.29
N GLY A 584 6.65 2.86 10.01
CA GLY A 584 7.17 3.94 9.18
C GLY A 584 6.18 5.06 8.95
N HIS A 585 4.90 4.72 8.73
CA HIS A 585 3.85 5.72 8.54
C HIS A 585 3.49 6.37 9.88
N TRP A 586 3.43 5.57 10.97
CA TRP A 586 3.33 6.11 12.32
C TRP A 586 4.43 7.12 12.63
N LEU A 587 5.68 6.84 12.25
CA LEU A 587 6.81 7.74 12.43
C LEU A 587 6.57 9.04 11.64
N ALA A 588 6.11 8.95 10.39
CA ALA A 588 5.82 10.11 9.56
C ALA A 588 4.74 11.03 10.18
N VAL A 589 3.68 10.46 10.74
CA VAL A 589 2.60 11.23 11.40
C VAL A 589 3.09 11.81 12.74
N ALA A 590 3.82 11.02 13.53
CA ALA A 590 4.35 11.43 14.82
C ALA A 590 5.38 12.57 14.68
N GLU A 591 6.22 12.55 13.66
CA GLU A 591 7.14 13.64 13.29
C GLU A 591 6.40 14.96 13.03
N ALA A 592 5.29 14.90 12.29
CA ALA A 592 4.45 16.08 12.03
C ALA A 592 3.77 16.58 13.31
N SER A 593 3.28 15.67 14.16
CA SER A 593 2.65 16.01 15.44
C SER A 593 3.62 16.69 16.41
N VAL A 594 4.82 16.11 16.61
CA VAL A 594 5.83 16.63 17.55
C VAL A 594 6.38 17.98 17.14
N ARG A 595 6.48 18.26 15.83
CA ARG A 595 6.86 19.60 15.34
C ARG A 595 5.79 20.68 15.63
N GLY A 596 4.59 20.24 16.05
CA GLY A 596 3.37 21.02 16.05
C GLY A 596 2.86 21.09 14.61
N PRO A 597 1.71 20.45 14.27
CA PRO A 597 1.24 20.39 12.89
C PRO A 597 1.32 21.77 12.25
N ILE A 598 2.25 21.90 11.31
CA ILE A 598 2.57 23.20 10.73
C ILE A 598 1.44 23.54 9.78
N GLN A 599 0.85 24.71 9.98
CA GLN A 599 -0.22 25.21 9.13
C GLN A 599 0.30 26.43 8.38
N VAL A 600 0.23 26.40 7.06
CA VAL A 600 0.63 27.52 6.21
C VAL A 600 -0.58 28.01 5.45
N ALA A 601 -1.10 29.16 5.84
CA ALA A 601 -2.21 29.81 5.19
C ALA A 601 -1.70 30.98 4.34
N VAL A 602 -1.83 30.87 3.01
CA VAL A 602 -1.40 31.90 2.06
C VAL A 602 -2.62 32.68 1.58
N SER A 603 -2.81 33.85 2.18
CA SER A 603 -3.91 34.75 1.84
C SER A 603 -3.51 35.58 0.63
N MET A 604 -4.29 35.50 -0.45
CA MET A 604 -3.96 36.14 -1.73
C MET A 604 -5.21 36.54 -2.53
N THR A 605 -5.12 37.64 -3.28
CA THR A 605 -6.11 38.04 -4.28
C THR A 605 -5.40 38.32 -5.61
N GLY A 606 -5.71 37.56 -6.67
CA GLY A 606 -4.99 37.70 -7.95
C GLY A 606 -3.65 36.95 -7.95
N ASP A 607 -2.56 37.60 -8.38
CA ASP A 607 -1.24 36.98 -8.59
C ASP A 607 -0.46 36.76 -7.28
N GLY A 608 -0.90 35.80 -6.47
CA GLY A 608 -0.19 35.30 -5.29
C GLY A 608 0.52 33.96 -5.51
N ALA A 609 0.60 33.50 -6.77
CA ALA A 609 1.04 32.15 -7.13
C ALA A 609 2.45 31.85 -6.61
N GLY A 610 3.37 32.83 -6.68
CA GLY A 610 4.77 32.63 -6.26
C GLY A 610 4.95 32.35 -4.77
N LEU A 611 4.17 32.98 -3.89
CA LEU A 611 4.26 32.75 -2.44
C LEU A 611 3.63 31.40 -2.05
N LEU A 612 2.53 31.02 -2.70
CA LEU A 612 1.92 29.70 -2.51
C LEU A 612 2.80 28.56 -3.03
N GLU A 613 3.43 28.75 -4.19
CA GLU A 613 4.39 27.78 -4.74
C GLU A 613 5.59 27.63 -3.81
N ALA A 614 6.12 28.73 -3.28
CA ALA A 614 7.16 28.67 -2.26
C ALA A 614 6.68 27.94 -1.00
N ALA A 615 5.47 28.20 -0.50
CA ALA A 615 4.93 27.47 0.63
C ALA A 615 4.87 25.95 0.37
N ARG A 616 4.36 25.54 -0.79
CA ARG A 616 4.25 24.11 -1.18
C ARG A 616 5.61 23.44 -1.34
N ARG A 617 6.59 24.15 -1.88
CA ARG A 617 7.96 23.63 -2.05
C ARG A 617 8.69 23.49 -0.73
N GLU A 618 8.59 24.50 0.14
CA GLU A 618 9.41 24.60 1.35
C GLU A 618 8.75 23.98 2.59
N ALA A 619 7.45 23.73 2.59
CA ALA A 619 6.76 23.13 3.73
C ALA A 619 7.27 21.70 4.01
N PRO A 620 7.66 21.38 5.26
CA PRO A 620 8.08 20.02 5.58
C PRO A 620 6.92 19.02 5.45
N GLY A 621 7.24 17.74 5.31
CA GLY A 621 6.24 16.67 5.25
C GLY A 621 5.31 16.69 6.46
N GLY A 622 4.01 16.51 6.20
CA GLY A 622 2.95 16.57 7.21
C GLY A 622 2.50 17.97 7.62
N ALA A 623 3.07 19.03 7.04
CA ALA A 623 2.49 20.38 7.13
C ALA A 623 1.25 20.49 6.23
N VAL A 624 0.27 21.29 6.64
CA VAL A 624 -0.87 21.65 5.80
C VAL A 624 -0.65 22.99 5.11
N VAL A 625 -0.88 23.07 3.81
CA VAL A 625 -0.71 24.31 3.03
C VAL A 625 -1.99 24.64 2.28
N ILE A 626 -2.58 25.80 2.57
CA ILE A 626 -3.79 26.30 1.89
C ILE A 626 -3.51 27.68 1.33
N GLY A 627 -3.89 27.91 0.08
CA GLY A 627 -3.85 29.21 -0.56
C GLY A 627 -5.22 29.61 -1.09
N GLY A 628 -5.60 30.87 -0.91
CA GLY A 628 -6.90 31.37 -1.36
C GLY A 628 -7.15 32.82 -0.94
N ALA A 629 -8.32 33.35 -1.29
CA ALA A 629 -8.73 34.65 -0.82
C ALA A 629 -9.01 34.63 0.70
N PRO A 630 -8.81 35.74 1.43
CA PRO A 630 -9.12 35.81 2.85
C PRO A 630 -10.54 35.29 3.15
N ASP A 631 -10.68 34.59 4.28
CA ASP A 631 -11.97 34.07 4.79
C ASP A 631 -12.70 33.06 3.87
N THR A 632 -12.01 32.46 2.89
CA THR A 632 -12.60 31.45 2.00
C THR A 632 -12.53 30.01 2.52
N SER A 633 -11.75 29.76 3.56
CA SER A 633 -11.68 28.46 4.24
C SER A 633 -11.45 28.64 5.74
N PRO A 634 -11.69 27.62 6.59
CA PRO A 634 -11.40 27.73 8.02
C PRO A 634 -9.95 28.13 8.32
N LEU A 635 -9.00 27.60 7.54
CA LEU A 635 -7.58 27.93 7.68
C LEU A 635 -7.21 29.31 7.11
N LEU A 636 -8.08 29.98 6.34
CA LEU A 636 -7.89 31.36 5.86
C LEU A 636 -8.72 32.39 6.66
N ALA A 637 -9.49 31.95 7.65
CA ALA A 637 -10.28 32.84 8.49
C ALA A 637 -9.39 33.79 9.30
N ASP A 638 -9.77 35.08 9.36
CA ASP A 638 -9.08 36.15 10.09
C ASP A 638 -7.60 36.34 9.67
N ARG A 639 -7.27 35.99 8.42
CA ARG A 639 -5.95 36.12 7.82
C ARG A 639 -6.01 37.06 6.61
N PRO A 640 -5.93 38.38 6.82
CA PRO A 640 -6.02 39.34 5.73
C PRO A 640 -4.73 39.39 4.89
N LEU A 641 -4.77 40.15 3.80
CA LEU A 641 -3.55 40.58 3.12
C LEU A 641 -2.71 41.50 4.03
N VAL A 642 -1.39 41.57 3.81
CA VAL A 642 -0.50 42.49 4.53
C VAL A 642 -0.15 43.65 3.61
N ASP A 643 -0.55 44.86 4.00
CA ASP A 643 -0.36 46.08 3.19
C ASP A 643 -0.91 45.98 1.75
N GLY A 644 -1.91 45.11 1.54
CA GLY A 644 -2.50 44.84 0.23
C GLY A 644 -1.81 43.74 -0.59
N GLU A 645 -0.71 43.17 -0.09
CA GLU A 645 0.06 42.11 -0.75
C GLU A 645 -0.30 40.70 -0.22
N PRO A 646 -0.07 39.63 -1.02
CA PRO A 646 -0.18 38.25 -0.55
C PRO A 646 0.65 38.00 0.70
N ALA A 647 0.07 37.28 1.67
CA ALA A 647 0.70 37.04 2.96
C ALA A 647 0.59 35.57 3.38
N ALA A 648 1.69 35.00 3.86
CA ALA A 648 1.75 33.67 4.43
C ALA A 648 1.74 33.74 5.96
N TYR A 649 0.84 32.98 6.58
CA TYR A 649 0.71 32.82 8.01
C TYR A 649 1.15 31.41 8.39
N VAL A 650 2.22 31.29 9.16
CA VAL A 650 2.74 30.01 9.64
C VAL A 650 2.31 29.82 11.09
N CYS A 651 1.56 28.76 11.36
CA CYS A 651 1.08 28.41 12.70
C CYS A 651 1.58 27.03 13.12
N ARG A 652 1.83 26.86 14.42
CA ARG A 652 2.17 25.59 15.07
C ARG A 652 1.17 25.37 16.19
N GLY A 653 0.22 24.47 15.96
CA GLY A 653 -0.96 24.36 16.83
C GLY A 653 -1.74 25.68 16.85
N PHE A 654 -1.91 26.27 18.04
CA PHE A 654 -2.70 27.49 18.24
C PHE A 654 -1.87 28.79 18.19
N VAL A 655 -0.57 28.71 17.90
CA VAL A 655 0.33 29.87 17.88
C VAL A 655 0.79 30.15 16.46
N CYS A 656 0.61 31.37 15.98
CA CYS A 656 1.08 31.81 14.66
C CYS A 656 2.24 32.80 14.79
N ASP A 657 3.20 32.69 13.89
CA ASP A 657 4.26 33.68 13.70
C ASP A 657 3.70 34.96 13.04
N ARG A 658 4.51 36.03 13.00
CA ARG A 658 4.17 37.23 12.24
C ARG A 658 4.05 36.87 10.75
N PRO A 659 2.99 37.32 10.03
CA PRO A 659 2.86 37.02 8.62
C PRO A 659 4.01 37.62 7.80
N VAL A 660 4.36 36.91 6.72
CA VAL A 660 5.43 37.26 5.80
C VAL A 660 4.89 37.37 4.38
N THR A 661 5.48 38.26 3.57
CA THR A 661 5.07 38.46 2.17
C THR A 661 6.12 37.95 1.17
N GLY A 662 7.30 37.55 1.65
CA GLY A 662 8.41 37.04 0.83
C GLY A 662 8.70 35.54 1.04
N ALA A 663 9.12 34.87 -0.04
CA ALA A 663 9.45 33.44 -0.02
C ALA A 663 10.67 33.11 0.86
N GLU A 664 11.69 33.97 0.91
CA GLU A 664 12.86 33.75 1.78
C GLU A 664 12.52 33.84 3.27
N GLU A 665 11.67 34.79 3.64
CA GLU A 665 11.18 34.93 5.02
C GLU A 665 10.34 33.71 5.41
N LEU A 666 9.47 33.24 4.51
CA LEU A 666 8.67 32.03 4.71
C LEU A 666 9.56 30.79 4.94
N ARG A 667 10.60 30.60 4.11
CA ARG A 667 11.56 29.51 4.31
C ARG A 667 12.22 29.59 5.68
N GLY A 668 12.61 30.79 6.12
CA GLY A 668 13.17 31.02 7.45
C GLY A 668 12.21 30.63 8.57
N LEU A 669 10.92 30.94 8.44
CA LEU A 669 9.89 30.56 9.42
C LEU A 669 9.67 29.05 9.48
N LEU A 670 9.72 28.33 8.36
CA LEU A 670 9.47 26.89 8.34
C LEU A 670 10.58 26.07 8.98
N GLY A 671 11.76 26.67 9.22
CA GLY A 671 12.86 26.05 9.96
C GLY A 671 13.46 24.82 9.26
N VAL A 672 13.30 24.75 7.94
CA VAL A 672 13.73 23.60 7.14
C VAL A 672 15.23 23.74 6.84
N HIS A 673 16.03 22.74 7.26
CA HIS A 673 17.48 22.75 7.06
C HIS A 673 17.85 22.61 5.58
N ALA A 674 18.81 23.33 5.02
CA ALA A 674 19.29 22.98 3.68
C ALA A 674 19.97 21.59 3.71
N PRO A 675 19.84 20.77 2.63
CA PRO A 675 20.63 19.55 2.45
C PRO A 675 22.13 19.77 2.65
#